data_AF-A0A4Q4RWA3-F1
#
_entry.id   AF-A0A4Q4RWA3-F1
#
_cell.length_a   1.000
_cell.length_b   1.000
_cell.length_c   1.000
_cell.angle_alpha   90.00
_cell.angle_beta   90.00
_cell.angle_gamma   90.00
#
_symmetry.space_group_name_H-M   'P 1'
#
loop_
_entity.id
_entity.type
_entity.pdbx_description
1 polymer ?
#
loop_
_entity_poly.entity_id
_entity_poly.type
_entity_poly.pdbx_seq_one_letter_code
_entity_poly.pdbx_strand_id
1 'polypeptide(L)'
;MKAVVFKGPGKVVIEDRPIPKIQDAGDIIVKVEKTALCGSELHVFRGHQPSATDFVMGHEFTGHVHEVGSSIKTLKVGDRVVSPFTTSCGECFYCTHGFSSRCVKSQLFGCPALDGGQAEYVRVPLADSTAVKAPSGIKDEALVLMADIFPTGMFAAKNGFQYSTPEEIKDSVVVLIGCGPVALCALCNITDYKPKHILAVDSVPSRLELAKSLGAEPWNFQTDREGLDKRVKELTEGRGADIIIEVVGLSPALRMGYELVRPWGVISSVGVHNGEIPWTGNEAYNKNVRIQMGRCPVRSVFEEALESLKRHQEKLGFMADKIMPLSEALEGYDLFDKMKVQKVVFEAQNFLPASAIFVNTARLVRLAKRSYICRPNIAQTQGFVSLRHLTSTLPARSKLVQTTLLSSLLPPVPQPSSPLTPTLAPPSHLPVRYPAPTTSPATSSGEFRPVLLTLSTPLHLGLVSVSTTQLRLFASLDHLHNMSSEEPQPGPGQDASRVADQLDRLNIDGEGEVAPRTEEEYAESQLTLRAIVSSKEAGVIIGKAGKNVADLRDETGVRAGVSKVVQGVHDRVLSVTGSLSGIAKAYGLVAKGLLEGAPAMGMGGVIRTDGTHPIRLLISHNQMGTIIGRQGLKIKQIQDASGVRMVAQKEMLPQSTERIVEVQGSPGGIEKAIWEIGKCLIDDSERGYGTVLYNPAVRVQPGAGPVPLSNGGGAPSGGMGGRSYNRTGHGADFSDSPPAFSRRSGSDAASRPPPPTHTEDGEEMQTQNISIPSDMVGCIIGRGGSKISEIRKTSNARISIAKAPHDDTGERMFTITGSASANEKALYLLYENLEAEKMRRSQAQE
;
A
#
# COMPACT_ATOMS: atom_id res chain seq x y z
N MET A 1 -7.55 32.58 -13.32
CA MET A 1 -8.39 31.90 -12.32
C MET A 1 -7.47 31.27 -11.30
N LYS A 2 -7.79 31.33 -10.01
CA LYS A 2 -7.01 30.64 -8.98
C LYS A 2 -7.28 29.14 -9.02
N ALA A 3 -6.20 28.36 -8.91
CA ALA A 3 -6.23 26.90 -8.89
C ALA A 3 -5.12 26.34 -8.00
N VAL A 4 -5.39 25.24 -7.30
CA VAL A 4 -4.41 24.45 -6.55
C VAL A 4 -3.75 23.47 -7.50
N VAL A 5 -2.47 23.68 -7.81
CA VAL A 5 -1.71 22.89 -8.80
C VAL A 5 -0.71 21.98 -8.10
N PHE A 6 -0.65 20.72 -8.51
CA PHE A 6 0.33 19.75 -8.01
C PHE A 6 1.70 19.93 -8.68
N LYS A 7 2.76 20.04 -7.88
CA LYS A 7 4.14 20.27 -8.33
C LYS A 7 5.12 19.20 -7.82
N GLY A 8 4.61 18.02 -7.49
CA GLY A 8 5.37 16.87 -6.98
C GLY A 8 5.10 16.58 -5.50
N PRO A 9 5.69 15.50 -4.96
CA PRO A 9 5.49 15.09 -3.57
C PRO A 9 5.74 16.22 -2.56
N GLY A 10 4.86 16.33 -1.56
CA GLY A 10 4.84 17.39 -0.56
C GLY A 10 4.47 18.78 -1.07
N LYS A 11 4.19 18.97 -2.37
CA LYS A 11 4.18 20.29 -3.01
C LYS A 11 2.92 20.56 -3.84
N VAL A 12 1.97 21.28 -3.26
CA VAL A 12 0.92 22.01 -3.98
C VAL A 12 1.16 23.51 -3.91
N VAL A 13 0.75 24.24 -4.94
CA VAL A 13 0.84 25.72 -5.02
C VAL A 13 -0.48 26.30 -5.50
N ILE A 14 -0.72 27.59 -5.25
CA ILE A 14 -1.87 28.31 -5.79
C ILE A 14 -1.39 29.19 -6.94
N GLU A 15 -1.88 28.90 -8.15
CA GLU A 15 -1.48 29.59 -9.39
C GLU A 15 -2.65 30.26 -10.10
N ASP A 16 -2.35 31.22 -10.97
CA ASP A 16 -3.30 31.76 -11.94
C ASP A 16 -3.26 30.94 -13.23
N ARG A 17 -4.28 30.10 -13.45
CA ARG A 17 -4.50 29.36 -14.70
C ARG A 17 -5.52 30.08 -15.60
N PRO A 18 -5.57 29.80 -16.91
CA PRO A 18 -6.69 30.20 -17.76
C PRO A 18 -8.01 29.61 -17.23
N ILE A 19 -9.15 30.27 -17.49
CA ILE A 19 -10.46 29.60 -17.32
C ILE A 19 -10.55 28.49 -18.38
N PRO A 20 -10.90 27.24 -18.01
CA PRO A 20 -11.02 26.16 -18.97
C PRO A 20 -12.15 26.44 -19.96
N LYS A 21 -11.97 26.01 -21.21
CA LYS A 21 -12.96 26.15 -22.28
C LYS A 21 -13.61 24.79 -22.57
N ILE A 22 -14.80 24.82 -23.15
CA ILE A 22 -15.42 23.67 -23.80
C ILE A 22 -14.43 23.10 -24.83
N GLN A 23 -14.11 21.80 -24.74
CA GLN A 23 -13.28 21.09 -25.70
C GLN A 23 -14.15 20.17 -26.56
N ASP A 24 -15.07 19.45 -25.93
CA ASP A 24 -16.04 18.57 -26.57
C ASP A 24 -17.46 19.11 -26.45
N ALA A 25 -18.32 18.83 -27.44
CA ALA A 25 -19.72 19.28 -27.43
C ALA A 25 -20.56 18.71 -26.26
N GLY A 26 -20.06 17.69 -25.55
CA GLY A 26 -20.65 17.10 -24.35
C GLY A 26 -20.05 17.58 -23.02
N ASP A 27 -19.23 18.64 -23.04
CA ASP A 27 -18.68 19.28 -21.84
C ASP A 27 -19.66 20.31 -21.22
N ILE A 28 -19.42 20.63 -19.95
CA ILE A 28 -19.78 21.93 -19.36
C ILE A 28 -18.56 22.56 -18.70
N ILE A 29 -18.57 23.88 -18.53
CA ILE A 29 -17.72 24.57 -17.55
C ILE A 29 -18.55 24.85 -16.31
N VAL A 30 -18.08 24.43 -15.15
CA VAL A 30 -18.68 24.74 -13.84
C VAL A 30 -17.86 25.85 -13.19
N LYS A 31 -18.53 26.93 -12.79
CA LYS A 31 -17.97 27.86 -11.81
C LYS A 31 -18.12 27.24 -10.42
N VAL A 32 -17.00 26.86 -9.82
CA VAL A 32 -16.99 26.12 -8.54
C VAL A 32 -17.51 27.03 -7.42
N GLU A 33 -18.26 26.45 -6.50
CA GLU A 33 -18.77 27.12 -5.30
C GLU A 33 -18.00 26.62 -4.08
N LYS A 34 -18.10 25.31 -3.81
CA LYS A 34 -17.32 24.61 -2.78
C LYS A 34 -16.60 23.42 -3.43
N THR A 35 -15.39 23.14 -2.97
CA THR A 35 -14.60 21.97 -3.35
C THR A 35 -13.94 21.40 -2.10
N ALA A 36 -13.69 20.10 -2.05
CA ALA A 36 -13.15 19.45 -0.87
C ALA A 36 -11.82 18.74 -1.14
N LEU A 37 -11.11 18.45 -0.05
CA LEU A 37 -9.90 17.66 -0.03
C LEU A 37 -10.25 16.21 0.36
N CYS A 38 -9.86 15.23 -0.45
CA CYS A 38 -10.09 13.81 -0.15
C CYS A 38 -8.81 13.10 0.33
N GLY A 39 -8.97 12.09 1.19
CA GLY A 39 -7.85 11.28 1.69
C GLY A 39 -7.10 10.52 0.59
N SER A 40 -7.77 10.24 -0.53
CA SER A 40 -7.18 9.66 -1.74
C SER A 40 -6.17 10.60 -2.42
N GLU A 41 -6.40 11.92 -2.37
CA GLU A 41 -5.49 12.94 -2.92
C GLU A 41 -4.18 13.01 -2.13
N LEU A 42 -4.23 12.68 -0.83
CA LEU A 42 -3.03 12.56 -0.02
C LEU A 42 -2.10 11.42 -0.46
N HIS A 43 -2.57 10.41 -1.21
CA HIS A 43 -1.65 9.41 -1.78
C HIS A 43 -0.77 10.00 -2.88
N VAL A 44 -1.32 10.89 -3.72
CA VAL A 44 -0.55 11.61 -4.75
C VAL A 44 0.31 12.69 -4.11
N PHE A 45 -0.25 13.46 -3.17
CA PHE A 45 0.49 14.50 -2.43
C PHE A 45 1.70 13.92 -1.66
N ARG A 46 1.58 12.75 -1.04
CA ARG A 46 2.69 12.08 -0.32
C ARG A 46 3.64 11.30 -1.23
N GLY A 47 3.42 11.25 -2.54
CA GLY A 47 4.19 10.41 -3.48
C GLY A 47 3.87 8.91 -3.43
N HIS A 48 3.07 8.44 -2.47
CA HIS A 48 2.67 7.02 -2.33
C HIS A 48 2.00 6.46 -3.61
N GLN A 49 1.33 7.33 -4.38
CA GLN A 49 0.88 7.03 -5.73
C GLN A 49 1.65 7.93 -6.72
N PRO A 50 2.54 7.37 -7.55
CA PRO A 50 3.24 8.12 -8.59
C PRO A 50 2.28 8.82 -9.56
N SER A 51 2.58 10.07 -9.90
CA SER A 51 1.84 10.89 -10.86
C SER A 51 2.79 11.87 -11.55
N ALA A 52 2.49 12.26 -12.79
CA ALA A 52 3.05 13.47 -13.39
C ALA A 52 2.53 14.72 -12.66
N THR A 53 3.16 15.86 -12.89
CA THR A 53 2.86 17.15 -12.24
C THR A 53 2.05 18.11 -13.14
N ASP A 54 1.83 19.32 -12.65
CA ASP A 54 1.26 20.49 -13.34
C ASP A 54 -0.24 20.47 -13.68
N PHE A 55 -0.99 19.51 -13.11
CA PHE A 55 -2.45 19.48 -13.16
C PHE A 55 -3.07 20.13 -11.90
N VAL A 56 -4.31 20.59 -12.05
CA VAL A 56 -5.14 21.14 -10.95
C VAL A 56 -5.71 20.02 -10.10
N MET A 57 -5.55 20.09 -8.77
CA MET A 57 -6.07 19.09 -7.81
C MET A 57 -7.60 19.17 -7.63
N GLY A 58 -8.19 18.25 -6.85
CA GLY A 58 -9.59 18.26 -6.47
C GLY A 58 -10.47 17.36 -7.31
N HIS A 59 -11.17 16.41 -6.68
CA HIS A 59 -12.22 15.63 -7.34
C HIS A 59 -13.58 15.66 -6.63
N GLU A 60 -13.68 16.39 -5.52
CA GLU A 60 -14.94 16.72 -4.87
C GLU A 60 -15.28 18.20 -5.12
N PHE A 61 -16.37 18.48 -5.82
CA PHE A 61 -16.82 19.86 -6.05
C PHE A 61 -18.32 20.00 -6.32
N THR A 62 -18.84 21.16 -5.90
CA THR A 62 -20.15 21.71 -6.26
C THR A 62 -19.95 23.04 -6.98
N GLY A 63 -20.94 23.48 -7.74
CA GLY A 63 -20.86 24.78 -8.41
C GLY A 63 -22.07 25.10 -9.25
N HIS A 64 -21.96 26.16 -10.04
CA HIS A 64 -22.98 26.60 -10.98
C HIS A 64 -22.47 26.46 -12.42
N VAL A 65 -23.28 25.93 -13.32
CA VAL A 65 -22.93 25.80 -14.74
C VAL A 65 -22.69 27.20 -15.33
N HIS A 66 -21.50 27.43 -15.86
CA HIS A 66 -21.05 28.70 -16.44
C HIS A 66 -21.19 28.71 -17.96
N GLU A 67 -20.82 27.60 -18.61
CA GLU A 67 -20.85 27.40 -20.06
C GLU A 67 -21.29 25.97 -20.36
N VAL A 68 -21.93 25.73 -21.50
CA VAL A 68 -22.42 24.41 -21.93
C VAL A 68 -21.99 24.11 -23.36
N GLY A 69 -21.56 22.87 -23.61
CA GLY A 69 -21.31 22.35 -24.96
C GLY A 69 -22.60 22.19 -25.77
N SER A 70 -22.49 22.23 -27.09
CA SER A 70 -23.63 22.26 -28.01
C SER A 70 -24.49 20.98 -28.06
N SER A 71 -24.05 19.89 -27.42
CA SER A 71 -24.80 18.62 -27.33
C SER A 71 -25.41 18.36 -25.95
N ILE A 72 -25.24 19.27 -24.99
CA ILE A 72 -25.86 19.21 -23.66
C ILE A 72 -27.37 19.41 -23.76
N LYS A 73 -28.14 18.57 -23.07
CA LYS A 73 -29.62 18.52 -23.13
C LYS A 73 -30.28 18.63 -21.77
N THR A 74 -29.64 18.15 -20.71
CA THR A 74 -30.25 18.11 -19.36
C THR A 74 -29.87 19.32 -18.50
N LEU A 75 -28.66 19.86 -18.70
CA LEU A 75 -28.10 20.98 -17.92
C LEU A 75 -28.17 22.30 -18.71
N LYS A 76 -28.21 23.44 -18.00
CA LYS A 76 -28.13 24.78 -18.59
C LYS A 76 -27.30 25.72 -17.71
N VAL A 77 -26.80 26.81 -18.30
CA VAL A 77 -26.12 27.89 -17.56
C VAL A 77 -26.99 28.39 -16.39
N GLY A 78 -26.39 28.51 -15.22
CA GLY A 78 -27.05 28.87 -13.96
C GLY A 78 -27.63 27.71 -13.15
N ASP A 79 -27.72 26.49 -13.70
CA ASP A 79 -28.05 25.32 -12.87
C ASP A 79 -26.95 25.08 -11.83
N ARG A 80 -27.32 24.84 -10.57
CA ARG A 80 -26.38 24.38 -9.53
C ARG A 80 -26.21 22.86 -9.64
N VAL A 81 -24.98 22.37 -9.51
CA VAL A 81 -24.59 20.97 -9.75
C VAL A 81 -23.60 20.47 -8.69
N VAL A 82 -23.54 19.14 -8.55
CA VAL A 82 -22.46 18.39 -7.92
C VAL A 82 -21.95 17.36 -8.93
N SER A 83 -20.63 17.17 -9.03
CA SER A 83 -20.05 16.15 -9.91
C SER A 83 -19.60 14.93 -9.09
N PRO A 84 -19.95 13.70 -9.49
CA PRO A 84 -19.19 12.51 -9.13
C PRO A 84 -17.71 12.69 -9.47
N PHE A 85 -16.82 12.11 -8.65
CA PHE A 85 -15.36 12.26 -8.80
C PHE A 85 -14.74 11.59 -10.04
N THR A 86 -15.53 10.84 -10.81
CA THR A 86 -15.13 10.31 -12.14
C THR A 86 -16.22 10.53 -13.17
N THR A 87 -15.83 10.91 -14.39
CA THR A 87 -16.76 11.00 -15.53
C THR A 87 -17.34 9.63 -15.90
N SER A 88 -18.53 9.63 -16.48
CA SER A 88 -19.29 8.46 -16.91
C SER A 88 -20.07 8.77 -18.18
N CYS A 89 -20.09 7.86 -19.15
CA CYS A 89 -20.77 8.10 -20.43
C CYS A 89 -22.26 7.67 -20.48
N GLY A 90 -22.77 7.00 -19.44
CA GLY A 90 -24.13 6.45 -19.41
C GLY A 90 -24.41 5.23 -20.33
N GLU A 91 -23.78 5.18 -21.51
CA GLU A 91 -24.12 4.27 -22.62
C GLU A 91 -23.37 2.92 -22.64
N CYS A 92 -22.15 2.85 -22.10
CA CYS A 92 -21.32 1.64 -22.24
C CYS A 92 -21.79 0.51 -21.30
N PHE A 93 -21.37 -0.73 -21.59
CA PHE A 93 -21.68 -1.93 -20.79
C PHE A 93 -21.59 -1.71 -19.28
N TYR A 94 -20.47 -1.16 -18.79
CA TYR A 94 -20.30 -0.89 -17.37
C TYR A 94 -21.26 0.18 -16.83
N CYS A 95 -21.60 1.21 -17.59
CA CYS A 95 -22.59 2.20 -17.18
C CYS A 95 -24.00 1.60 -17.07
N THR A 96 -24.44 0.88 -18.10
CA THR A 96 -25.80 0.32 -18.19
C THR A 96 -26.06 -0.81 -17.19
N HIS A 97 -25.00 -1.42 -16.66
CA HIS A 97 -25.08 -2.47 -15.62
C HIS A 97 -24.77 -1.95 -14.19
N GLY A 98 -24.67 -0.63 -13.98
CA GLY A 98 -24.48 -0.06 -12.63
C GLY A 98 -23.03 -0.03 -12.11
N PHE A 99 -22.04 -0.23 -12.99
CA PHE A 99 -20.62 -0.27 -12.69
C PHE A 99 -19.87 0.99 -13.21
N SER A 100 -20.46 2.18 -13.06
CA SER A 100 -19.94 3.44 -13.61
C SER A 100 -18.46 3.73 -13.31
N SER A 101 -17.92 3.28 -12.16
CA SER A 101 -16.48 3.44 -11.84
C SER A 101 -15.52 2.70 -12.77
N ARG A 102 -16.01 1.81 -13.64
CA ARG A 102 -15.28 1.11 -14.71
C ARG A 102 -15.75 1.53 -16.13
N CYS A 103 -16.43 2.68 -16.26
CA CYS A 103 -16.84 3.22 -17.56
C CYS A 103 -15.65 3.34 -18.54
N VAL A 104 -15.84 2.90 -19.79
CA VAL A 104 -14.76 2.88 -20.82
C VAL A 104 -14.30 4.26 -21.30
N LYS A 105 -15.06 5.32 -20.98
CA LYS A 105 -14.70 6.74 -21.22
C LYS A 105 -14.43 7.49 -19.90
N SER A 106 -14.21 6.78 -18.79
CA SER A 106 -14.07 7.39 -17.46
C SER A 106 -12.73 8.11 -17.29
N GLN A 107 -12.80 9.34 -16.83
CA GLN A 107 -11.66 10.17 -16.41
C GLN A 107 -11.84 10.52 -14.93
N LEU A 108 -10.72 10.63 -14.21
CA LEU A 108 -10.67 11.04 -12.81
C LEU A 108 -10.37 12.54 -12.78
N PHE A 109 -11.19 13.34 -12.10
CA PHE A 109 -10.85 14.74 -11.83
C PHE A 109 -9.61 14.81 -10.93
N GLY A 110 -8.80 15.84 -11.07
CA GLY A 110 -7.57 15.97 -10.27
C GLY A 110 -6.53 14.92 -10.64
N CYS A 111 -6.23 14.77 -11.93
CA CYS A 111 -5.11 13.97 -12.41
C CYS A 111 -4.52 14.52 -13.73
N PRO A 112 -3.35 14.06 -14.19
CA PRO A 112 -2.71 14.55 -15.43
C PRO A 112 -3.55 14.40 -16.72
N ALA A 113 -4.62 13.59 -16.70
CA ALA A 113 -5.53 13.43 -17.84
C ALA A 113 -6.78 14.32 -17.77
N LEU A 114 -7.08 14.93 -16.62
CA LEU A 114 -8.24 15.82 -16.42
C LEU A 114 -8.05 16.68 -15.14
N ASP A 115 -7.95 18.00 -15.35
CA ASP A 115 -7.89 18.99 -14.28
C ASP A 115 -9.05 18.89 -13.29
N GLY A 116 -8.76 19.18 -12.03
CA GLY A 116 -9.66 19.04 -10.90
C GLY A 116 -10.45 20.29 -10.50
N GLY A 117 -11.25 20.12 -9.45
CA GLY A 117 -12.19 21.09 -8.89
C GLY A 117 -11.63 22.03 -7.83
N GLN A 118 -10.37 21.89 -7.37
CA GLN A 118 -9.73 22.83 -6.42
C GLN A 118 -9.28 24.10 -7.16
N ALA A 119 -10.20 24.72 -7.88
CA ALA A 119 -10.04 25.94 -8.67
C ALA A 119 -11.36 26.73 -8.71
N GLU A 120 -11.30 27.98 -9.15
CA GLU A 120 -12.50 28.81 -9.35
C GLU A 120 -13.46 28.26 -10.42
N TYR A 121 -12.94 27.53 -11.41
CA TYR A 121 -13.70 26.92 -12.51
C TYR A 121 -13.09 25.56 -12.88
N VAL A 122 -13.93 24.62 -13.34
CA VAL A 122 -13.53 23.28 -13.77
C VAL A 122 -14.32 22.85 -15.02
N ARG A 123 -13.68 22.11 -15.94
CA ARG A 123 -14.36 21.47 -17.09
C ARG A 123 -14.88 20.11 -16.67
N VAL A 124 -16.14 19.82 -16.94
CA VAL A 124 -16.76 18.51 -16.68
C VAL A 124 -17.12 17.85 -18.01
N PRO A 125 -16.35 16.85 -18.46
CA PRO A 125 -16.69 16.06 -19.65
C PRO A 125 -17.88 15.13 -19.43
N LEU A 126 -18.55 14.77 -20.52
CA LEU A 126 -19.71 13.84 -20.53
C LEU A 126 -20.81 14.29 -19.56
N ALA A 127 -21.08 15.60 -19.50
CA ALA A 127 -21.74 16.22 -18.36
C ALA A 127 -23.17 15.73 -18.11
N ASP A 128 -23.98 15.54 -19.16
CA ASP A 128 -25.36 15.02 -19.07
C ASP A 128 -25.47 13.62 -18.42
N SER A 129 -24.37 12.85 -18.42
CA SER A 129 -24.31 11.51 -17.80
C SER A 129 -23.36 11.44 -16.59
N THR A 130 -22.65 12.53 -16.30
CA THR A 130 -21.73 12.67 -15.16
C THR A 130 -22.32 13.56 -14.06
N ALA A 131 -22.52 14.85 -14.34
CA ALA A 131 -22.91 15.82 -13.33
C ALA A 131 -24.39 15.69 -12.95
N VAL A 132 -24.71 15.89 -11.67
CA VAL A 132 -26.07 15.83 -11.15
C VAL A 132 -26.48 17.21 -10.65
N LYS A 133 -27.68 17.67 -11.02
CA LYS A 133 -28.23 18.92 -10.50
C LYS A 133 -28.38 18.84 -8.98
N ALA A 134 -28.05 19.93 -8.28
CA ALA A 134 -28.12 20.02 -6.83
C ALA A 134 -29.53 19.63 -6.34
N PRO A 135 -29.69 18.49 -5.64
CA PRO A 135 -31.00 17.99 -5.24
C PRO A 135 -31.58 18.79 -4.09
N SER A 136 -32.90 18.94 -4.07
CA SER A 136 -33.61 19.60 -2.98
C SER A 136 -33.56 18.80 -1.67
N GLY A 137 -33.52 19.52 -0.55
CA GLY A 137 -33.52 18.92 0.80
C GLY A 137 -32.14 18.49 1.31
N ILE A 138 -31.05 18.85 0.64
CA ILE A 138 -29.67 18.68 1.13
C ILE A 138 -29.10 20.04 1.54
N LYS A 139 -28.42 20.11 2.69
CA LYS A 139 -27.70 21.31 3.15
C LYS A 139 -26.50 21.65 2.26
N ASP A 140 -26.18 22.93 2.15
CA ASP A 140 -25.11 23.45 1.28
C ASP A 140 -23.71 22.96 1.67
N GLU A 141 -23.53 22.50 2.90
CA GLU A 141 -22.30 21.91 3.44
C GLU A 141 -22.24 20.40 3.19
N ALA A 142 -23.41 19.74 3.18
CA ALA A 142 -23.53 18.31 2.94
C ALA A 142 -23.50 17.94 1.45
N LEU A 143 -23.82 18.87 0.55
CA LEU A 143 -23.88 18.61 -0.89
C LEU A 143 -22.54 18.15 -1.49
N VAL A 144 -21.41 18.71 -1.04
CA VAL A 144 -20.08 18.33 -1.55
C VAL A 144 -19.72 16.87 -1.23
N LEU A 145 -20.30 16.31 -0.15
CA LEU A 145 -20.09 14.91 0.25
C LEU A 145 -20.67 13.91 -0.77
N MET A 146 -21.60 14.35 -1.64
CA MET A 146 -22.16 13.55 -2.74
C MET A 146 -21.24 13.42 -3.96
N ALA A 147 -20.11 14.12 -4.00
CA ALA A 147 -19.13 13.97 -5.08
C ALA A 147 -18.32 12.67 -4.96
N ASP A 148 -17.99 12.25 -3.73
CA ASP A 148 -17.29 11.01 -3.41
C ASP A 148 -17.77 10.40 -2.09
N ILE A 149 -17.38 10.99 -0.95
CA ILE A 149 -17.21 10.20 0.27
C ILE A 149 -18.50 9.63 0.87
N PHE A 150 -19.66 10.26 0.64
CA PHE A 150 -20.93 9.71 1.12
C PHE A 150 -21.45 8.55 0.25
N PRO A 151 -21.55 8.67 -1.09
CA PRO A 151 -21.73 7.54 -2.00
C PRO A 151 -20.72 6.40 -1.80
N THR A 152 -19.44 6.70 -1.59
CA THR A 152 -18.40 5.69 -1.34
C THR A 152 -18.62 4.97 0.00
N GLY A 153 -19.06 5.69 1.05
CA GLY A 153 -19.51 5.10 2.31
C GLY A 153 -20.75 4.20 2.16
N MET A 154 -21.73 4.61 1.34
CA MET A 154 -22.88 3.75 1.01
C MET A 154 -22.43 2.48 0.29
N PHE A 155 -21.58 2.59 -0.74
CA PHE A 155 -21.09 1.45 -1.51
C PHE A 155 -20.37 0.43 -0.61
N ALA A 156 -19.57 0.91 0.34
CA ALA A 156 -18.90 0.08 1.33
C ALA A 156 -19.89 -0.71 2.21
N ALA A 157 -20.94 -0.06 2.72
CA ALA A 157 -22.00 -0.74 3.48
C ALA A 157 -22.78 -1.73 2.61
N LYS A 158 -23.20 -1.32 1.42
CA LYS A 158 -24.00 -2.11 0.48
C LYS A 158 -23.29 -3.39 0.07
N ASN A 159 -22.01 -3.33 -0.27
CA ASN A 159 -21.18 -4.50 -0.60
C ASN A 159 -21.10 -5.51 0.57
N GLY A 160 -21.06 -5.02 1.82
CA GLY A 160 -21.05 -5.87 3.01
C GLY A 160 -22.37 -6.64 3.20
N PHE A 161 -23.51 -5.95 3.04
CA PHE A 161 -24.85 -6.49 3.30
C PHE A 161 -25.56 -7.14 2.10
N GLN A 162 -25.07 -6.97 0.86
CA GLN A 162 -25.75 -7.39 -0.38
C GLN A 162 -26.21 -8.86 -0.41
N TYR A 163 -25.51 -9.73 0.33
CA TYR A 163 -25.72 -11.18 0.32
C TYR A 163 -26.30 -11.71 1.64
N SER A 164 -26.83 -10.85 2.49
CA SER A 164 -27.42 -11.21 3.79
C SER A 164 -28.93 -10.98 3.79
N THR A 165 -29.67 -11.91 4.41
CA THR A 165 -31.11 -11.77 4.66
C THR A 165 -31.39 -10.69 5.73
N PRO A 166 -32.59 -10.09 5.76
CA PRO A 166 -32.96 -9.13 6.81
C PRO A 166 -32.85 -9.70 8.24
N GLU A 167 -32.87 -11.02 8.39
CA GLU A 167 -32.74 -11.76 9.64
C GLU A 167 -31.25 -11.89 10.02
N GLU A 168 -30.41 -12.39 9.11
CA GLU A 168 -28.95 -12.44 9.30
C GLU A 168 -28.36 -11.05 9.60
N ILE A 169 -28.89 -9.99 8.97
CA ILE A 169 -28.46 -8.62 9.24
C ILE A 169 -28.72 -8.25 10.70
N LYS A 170 -29.94 -8.47 11.23
CA LYS A 170 -30.30 -8.14 12.62
C LYS A 170 -29.45 -8.86 13.67
N ASP A 171 -28.94 -10.04 13.33
CA ASP A 171 -28.04 -10.82 14.20
C ASP A 171 -26.55 -10.60 13.92
N SER A 172 -26.19 -9.88 12.86
CA SER A 172 -24.80 -9.69 12.43
C SER A 172 -23.96 -8.80 13.35
N VAL A 173 -22.69 -9.16 13.50
CA VAL A 173 -21.65 -8.31 14.08
C VAL A 173 -20.80 -7.71 12.97
N VAL A 174 -20.77 -6.39 12.89
CA VAL A 174 -20.07 -5.61 11.86
C VAL A 174 -18.84 -4.94 12.46
N VAL A 175 -17.68 -5.06 11.82
CA VAL A 175 -16.47 -4.30 12.17
C VAL A 175 -16.11 -3.33 11.05
N LEU A 176 -16.15 -2.05 11.37
CA LEU A 176 -15.70 -0.95 10.52
C LEU A 176 -14.24 -0.62 10.85
N ILE A 177 -13.34 -0.79 9.89
CA ILE A 177 -11.90 -0.55 10.03
C ILE A 177 -11.54 0.78 9.35
N GLY A 178 -11.01 1.70 10.14
CA GLY A 178 -10.86 3.12 9.85
C GLY A 178 -12.06 3.93 10.39
N CYS A 179 -11.80 5.12 10.92
CA CYS A 179 -12.82 6.10 11.35
C CYS A 179 -12.59 7.48 10.71
N GLY A 180 -11.95 7.53 9.53
CA GLY A 180 -11.85 8.74 8.69
C GLY A 180 -13.17 9.08 7.97
N PRO A 181 -13.22 10.15 7.15
CA PRO A 181 -14.48 10.69 6.61
C PRO A 181 -15.36 9.68 5.86
N VAL A 182 -14.78 8.92 4.93
CA VAL A 182 -15.49 7.86 4.18
C VAL A 182 -16.06 6.80 5.12
N ALA A 183 -15.35 6.47 6.21
CA ALA A 183 -15.78 5.48 7.18
C ALA A 183 -16.91 6.01 8.08
N LEU A 184 -16.88 7.29 8.46
CA LEU A 184 -17.99 7.92 9.19
C LEU A 184 -19.24 8.05 8.30
N CYS A 185 -19.08 8.30 7.00
CA CYS A 185 -20.17 8.17 6.03
C CYS A 185 -20.65 6.73 5.87
N ALA A 186 -19.75 5.73 5.85
CA ALA A 186 -20.13 4.33 5.83
C ALA A 186 -20.93 3.95 7.08
N LEU A 187 -20.51 4.41 8.27
CA LEU A 187 -21.20 4.18 9.53
C LEU A 187 -22.65 4.69 9.51
N CYS A 188 -22.91 5.90 9.01
CA CYS A 188 -24.28 6.37 8.80
C CYS A 188 -25.10 5.39 7.96
N ASN A 189 -24.56 4.91 6.84
CA ASN A 189 -25.23 3.94 5.97
C ASN A 189 -25.39 2.55 6.63
N ILE A 190 -24.42 2.09 7.44
CA ILE A 190 -24.52 0.85 8.23
C ILE A 190 -25.70 0.94 9.23
N THR A 191 -25.95 2.10 9.84
CA THR A 191 -27.07 2.24 10.80
C THR A 191 -28.47 2.05 10.18
N ASP A 192 -28.65 2.25 8.87
CA ASP A 192 -29.94 1.98 8.21
C ASP A 192 -30.25 0.48 8.09
N TYR A 193 -29.22 -0.37 7.99
CA TYR A 193 -29.36 -1.83 7.98
C TYR A 193 -29.69 -2.42 9.37
N LYS A 194 -29.38 -1.69 10.45
CA LYS A 194 -29.64 -2.07 11.86
C LYS A 194 -29.04 -3.44 12.25
N PRO A 195 -27.73 -3.65 12.08
CA PRO A 195 -27.05 -4.84 12.60
C PRO A 195 -27.04 -4.89 14.12
N LYS A 196 -26.80 -6.08 14.69
CA LYS A 196 -26.81 -6.35 16.13
C LYS A 196 -25.78 -5.50 16.88
N HIS A 197 -24.58 -5.44 16.32
CA HIS A 197 -23.43 -4.70 16.86
C HIS A 197 -22.62 -4.09 15.72
N ILE A 198 -22.15 -2.85 15.92
CA ILE A 198 -21.20 -2.17 15.04
C ILE A 198 -19.99 -1.79 15.90
N LEU A 199 -18.81 -2.30 15.57
CA LEU A 199 -17.55 -1.92 16.20
C LEU A 199 -16.79 -1.03 15.21
N ALA A 200 -16.25 0.09 15.68
CA ALA A 200 -15.49 1.03 14.86
C ALA A 200 -14.03 1.12 15.35
N VAL A 201 -13.09 0.85 14.46
CA VAL A 201 -11.67 0.60 14.77
C VAL A 201 -10.78 1.66 14.13
N ASP A 202 -9.97 2.36 14.92
CA ASP A 202 -8.98 3.36 14.47
C ASP A 202 -7.86 3.46 15.52
N SER A 203 -6.83 4.28 15.28
CA SER A 203 -5.82 4.63 16.28
C SER A 203 -6.06 6.00 16.92
N VAL A 204 -6.84 6.87 16.29
CA VAL A 204 -7.03 8.28 16.68
C VAL A 204 -8.26 8.43 17.60
N PRO A 205 -8.10 8.81 18.89
CA PRO A 205 -9.23 8.89 19.83
C PRO A 205 -10.35 9.84 19.42
N SER A 206 -10.04 10.97 18.78
CA SER A 206 -11.05 11.93 18.32
C SER A 206 -11.93 11.40 17.18
N ARG A 207 -11.42 10.48 16.36
CA ARG A 207 -12.23 9.77 15.35
C ARG A 207 -13.14 8.72 15.99
N LEU A 208 -12.64 8.03 17.01
CA LEU A 208 -13.39 7.03 17.75
C LEU A 208 -14.58 7.62 18.52
N GLU A 209 -14.42 8.79 19.15
CA GLU A 209 -15.56 9.47 19.80
C GLU A 209 -16.60 10.01 18.78
N LEU A 210 -16.19 10.35 17.55
CA LEU A 210 -17.15 10.64 16.47
C LEU A 210 -17.90 9.38 16.03
N ALA A 211 -17.21 8.26 15.79
CA ALA A 211 -17.87 6.98 15.45
C ALA A 211 -18.85 6.53 16.56
N LYS A 212 -18.49 6.74 17.83
CA LYS A 212 -19.34 6.51 18.99
C LYS A 212 -20.60 7.38 19.00
N SER A 213 -20.49 8.67 18.68
CA SER A 213 -21.66 9.56 18.54
C SER A 213 -22.60 9.18 17.40
N LEU A 214 -22.09 8.49 16.37
CA LEU A 214 -22.87 7.95 15.25
C LEU A 214 -23.50 6.58 15.54
N GLY A 215 -23.15 5.93 16.67
CA GLY A 215 -23.77 4.70 17.15
C GLY A 215 -22.90 3.43 17.09
N ALA A 216 -21.59 3.54 16.88
CA ALA A 216 -20.67 2.39 16.96
C ALA A 216 -20.04 2.23 18.36
N GLU A 217 -19.57 1.02 18.66
CA GLU A 217 -18.70 0.73 19.81
C GLU A 217 -17.23 1.04 19.41
N PRO A 218 -16.56 2.03 20.04
CA PRO A 218 -15.23 2.46 19.63
C PRO A 218 -14.12 1.54 20.16
N TRP A 219 -13.18 1.14 19.30
CA TRP A 219 -12.04 0.30 19.63
C TRP A 219 -10.72 0.88 19.12
N ASN A 220 -9.76 1.11 20.02
CA ASN A 220 -8.41 1.51 19.65
C ASN A 220 -7.49 0.30 19.57
N PHE A 221 -7.12 -0.10 18.34
CA PHE A 221 -6.31 -1.29 18.10
C PHE A 221 -4.85 -1.16 18.54
N GLN A 222 -4.33 0.06 18.72
CA GLN A 222 -2.97 0.27 19.20
C GLN A 222 -2.87 0.08 20.72
N THR A 223 -3.93 0.39 21.47
CA THR A 223 -3.96 0.22 22.92
C THR A 223 -4.51 -1.13 23.35
N ASP A 224 -5.48 -1.72 22.62
CA ASP A 224 -6.11 -2.98 22.99
C ASP A 224 -6.57 -3.85 21.78
N ARG A 225 -5.59 -4.34 21.00
CA ARG A 225 -5.85 -5.31 19.91
C ARG A 225 -6.48 -6.61 20.42
N GLU A 226 -6.04 -7.10 21.57
CA GLU A 226 -6.54 -8.36 22.16
C GLU A 226 -7.99 -8.23 22.65
N GLY A 227 -8.35 -7.10 23.27
CA GLY A 227 -9.72 -6.81 23.70
C GLY A 227 -10.68 -6.76 22.52
N LEU A 228 -10.26 -6.17 21.38
CA LEU A 228 -11.03 -6.22 20.14
C LEU A 228 -11.26 -7.67 19.65
N ASP A 229 -10.22 -8.52 19.66
CA ASP A 229 -10.37 -9.95 19.30
C ASP A 229 -11.31 -10.70 20.26
N LYS A 230 -11.21 -10.42 21.56
CA LYS A 230 -12.07 -11.04 22.59
C LYS A 230 -13.52 -10.57 22.41
N ARG A 231 -13.75 -9.27 22.26
CA ARG A 231 -15.06 -8.65 22.07
C ARG A 231 -15.77 -9.18 20.83
N VAL A 232 -15.08 -9.23 19.69
CA VAL A 232 -15.65 -9.78 18.44
C VAL A 232 -16.03 -11.26 18.63
N LYS A 233 -15.25 -12.04 19.38
CA LYS A 233 -15.57 -13.45 19.68
C LYS A 233 -16.71 -13.59 20.69
N GLU A 234 -16.75 -12.80 21.75
CA GLU A 234 -17.84 -12.76 22.74
C GLU A 234 -19.20 -12.48 22.06
N LEU A 235 -19.25 -11.49 21.18
CA LEU A 235 -20.46 -11.09 20.46
C LEU A 235 -20.90 -12.09 19.38
N THR A 236 -20.06 -13.07 19.04
CA THR A 236 -20.28 -13.99 17.91
C THR A 236 -20.19 -15.47 18.28
N GLU A 237 -20.17 -15.81 19.57
CA GLU A 237 -19.99 -17.19 20.08
C GLU A 237 -18.69 -17.84 19.58
N GLY A 238 -17.62 -17.04 19.49
CA GLY A 238 -16.28 -17.45 19.05
C GLY A 238 -16.08 -17.49 17.53
N ARG A 239 -17.14 -17.28 16.73
CA ARG A 239 -17.08 -17.42 15.26
C ARG A 239 -16.18 -16.38 14.58
N GLY A 240 -16.21 -15.13 15.05
CA GLY A 240 -15.68 -13.95 14.33
C GLY A 240 -16.80 -13.10 13.71
N ALA A 241 -16.47 -11.88 13.30
CA ALA A 241 -17.42 -10.91 12.74
C ALA A 241 -18.04 -11.39 11.42
N ASP A 242 -19.35 -11.18 11.25
CA ASP A 242 -20.07 -11.56 10.04
C ASP A 242 -19.65 -10.71 8.83
N ILE A 243 -19.42 -9.41 9.06
CA ILE A 243 -19.10 -8.43 8.02
C ILE A 243 -17.96 -7.52 8.50
N ILE A 244 -16.95 -7.35 7.65
CA ILE A 244 -15.91 -6.33 7.75
C ILE A 244 -16.16 -5.26 6.69
N ILE A 245 -16.03 -3.99 7.07
CA ILE A 245 -16.01 -2.85 6.15
C ILE A 245 -14.68 -2.12 6.36
N GLU A 246 -13.79 -2.18 5.37
CA GLU A 246 -12.41 -1.69 5.45
C GLU A 246 -12.24 -0.45 4.56
N VAL A 247 -11.76 0.64 5.16
CA VAL A 247 -11.79 1.99 4.60
C VAL A 247 -10.46 2.73 4.82
N VAL A 248 -9.35 2.01 4.90
CA VAL A 248 -8.00 2.53 5.20
C VAL A 248 -7.06 2.43 4.00
N GLY A 249 -7.12 1.33 3.23
CA GLY A 249 -6.28 1.12 2.04
C GLY A 249 -4.87 0.60 2.33
N LEU A 250 -4.66 -0.01 3.50
CA LEU A 250 -3.36 -0.54 3.93
C LEU A 250 -3.43 -2.05 4.21
N SER A 251 -2.43 -2.81 3.77
CA SER A 251 -2.38 -4.26 3.98
C SER A 251 -2.51 -4.69 5.45
N PRO A 252 -1.94 -4.02 6.47
CA PRO A 252 -2.20 -4.36 7.87
C PRO A 252 -3.67 -4.18 8.32
N ALA A 253 -4.39 -3.20 7.77
CA ALA A 253 -5.82 -3.01 8.07
C ALA A 253 -6.67 -4.11 7.40
N LEU A 254 -6.33 -4.46 6.16
CA LEU A 254 -6.97 -5.55 5.43
C LEU A 254 -6.68 -6.92 6.07
N ARG A 255 -5.46 -7.13 6.61
CA ARG A 255 -5.08 -8.30 7.41
C ARG A 255 -5.93 -8.43 8.66
N MET A 256 -6.08 -7.35 9.43
CA MET A 256 -6.93 -7.31 10.62
C MET A 256 -8.38 -7.66 10.27
N GLY A 257 -8.89 -7.18 9.13
CA GLY A 257 -10.19 -7.60 8.60
C GLY A 257 -10.28 -9.10 8.34
N TYR A 258 -9.30 -9.66 7.62
CA TYR A 258 -9.23 -11.10 7.35
C TYR A 258 -9.07 -11.95 8.63
N GLU A 259 -8.44 -11.44 9.68
CA GLU A 259 -8.36 -12.12 10.98
C GLU A 259 -9.70 -12.10 11.71
N LEU A 260 -10.32 -10.93 11.84
CA LEU A 260 -11.55 -10.69 12.61
C LEU A 260 -12.80 -11.31 11.99
N VAL A 261 -12.89 -11.41 10.65
CA VAL A 261 -14.05 -12.01 9.98
C VAL A 261 -14.22 -13.48 10.38
N ARG A 262 -15.44 -14.01 10.42
CA ARG A 262 -15.66 -15.46 10.55
C ARG A 262 -15.48 -16.22 9.24
N PRO A 263 -15.36 -17.57 9.27
CA PRO A 263 -15.59 -18.38 8.08
C PRO A 263 -16.96 -18.06 7.44
N TRP A 264 -17.01 -18.05 6.11
CA TRP A 264 -18.17 -17.62 5.32
C TRP A 264 -18.67 -16.18 5.59
N GLY A 265 -17.85 -15.32 6.20
CA GLY A 265 -18.14 -13.90 6.37
C GLY A 265 -17.78 -13.07 5.14
N VAL A 266 -18.06 -11.76 5.20
CA VAL A 266 -17.86 -10.80 4.10
C VAL A 266 -16.80 -9.76 4.47
N ILE A 267 -15.93 -9.40 3.53
CA ILE A 267 -15.07 -8.23 3.60
C ILE A 267 -15.43 -7.31 2.43
N SER A 268 -15.98 -6.13 2.72
CA SER A 268 -16.03 -5.02 1.76
C SER A 268 -14.85 -4.10 2.01
N SER A 269 -14.01 -3.89 1.00
CA SER A 269 -12.87 -2.98 1.05
C SER A 269 -13.01 -1.88 -0.01
N VAL A 270 -13.04 -0.63 0.43
CA VAL A 270 -13.07 0.55 -0.46
C VAL A 270 -11.86 1.47 -0.26
N GLY A 271 -10.95 1.11 0.66
CA GLY A 271 -9.65 1.77 0.81
C GLY A 271 -8.77 1.60 -0.45
N VAL A 272 -7.90 2.58 -0.70
CA VAL A 272 -7.02 2.59 -1.89
C VAL A 272 -5.77 1.74 -1.64
N HIS A 273 -5.91 0.43 -1.84
CA HIS A 273 -4.79 -0.52 -1.70
C HIS A 273 -3.79 -0.40 -2.85
N ASN A 274 -2.52 -0.19 -2.50
CA ASN A 274 -1.37 -0.23 -3.42
C ASN A 274 -0.38 -1.37 -3.08
N GLY A 275 -0.62 -2.13 -2.01
CA GLY A 275 0.21 -3.26 -1.57
C GLY A 275 -0.42 -4.62 -1.88
N GLU A 276 0.29 -5.70 -1.53
CA GLU A 276 -0.20 -7.06 -1.71
C GLU A 276 -1.37 -7.41 -0.77
N ILE A 277 -2.16 -8.41 -1.20
CA ILE A 277 -3.23 -9.01 -0.40
C ILE A 277 -2.59 -9.81 0.75
N PRO A 278 -2.88 -9.51 2.02
CA PRO A 278 -2.11 -9.97 3.17
C PRO A 278 -2.55 -11.36 3.68
N TRP A 279 -2.87 -12.28 2.78
CA TRP A 279 -3.13 -13.69 3.10
C TRP A 279 -2.85 -14.58 1.88
N THR A 280 -2.48 -15.81 2.17
CA THR A 280 -2.26 -16.85 1.16
C THR A 280 -3.57 -17.34 0.55
N GLY A 281 -3.49 -17.96 -0.64
CA GLY A 281 -4.63 -18.67 -1.23
C GLY A 281 -5.13 -19.83 -0.35
N ASN A 282 -4.26 -20.44 0.45
CA ASN A 282 -4.63 -21.48 1.42
C ASN A 282 -5.46 -20.92 2.58
N GLU A 283 -5.07 -19.78 3.14
CA GLU A 283 -5.84 -19.03 4.13
C GLU A 283 -7.24 -18.67 3.61
N ALA A 284 -7.33 -18.07 2.41
CA ALA A 284 -8.61 -17.73 1.79
C ALA A 284 -9.51 -18.97 1.58
N TYR A 285 -8.93 -20.08 1.08
CA TYR A 285 -9.62 -21.35 0.87
C TYR A 285 -10.20 -21.91 2.17
N ASN A 286 -9.39 -21.99 3.23
CA ASN A 286 -9.83 -22.52 4.53
C ASN A 286 -10.94 -21.67 5.16
N LYS A 287 -11.00 -20.36 4.86
CA LYS A 287 -11.98 -19.44 5.46
C LYS A 287 -13.26 -19.26 4.65
N ASN A 288 -13.30 -19.63 3.36
CA ASN A 288 -14.46 -19.42 2.47
C ASN A 288 -14.98 -17.97 2.49
N VAL A 289 -14.07 -17.01 2.63
CA VAL A 289 -14.41 -15.58 2.82
C VAL A 289 -14.85 -14.94 1.50
N ARG A 290 -15.95 -14.18 1.52
CA ARG A 290 -16.36 -13.35 0.37
C ARG A 290 -15.68 -11.99 0.47
N ILE A 291 -14.96 -11.58 -0.57
CA ILE A 291 -14.23 -10.31 -0.59
C ILE A 291 -14.71 -9.49 -1.80
N GLN A 292 -15.09 -8.23 -1.56
CA GLN A 292 -15.42 -7.25 -2.60
C GLN A 292 -14.50 -6.03 -2.43
N MET A 293 -13.67 -5.75 -3.43
CA MET A 293 -12.73 -4.62 -3.41
C MET A 293 -13.00 -3.66 -4.57
N GLY A 294 -12.87 -2.35 -4.35
CA GLY A 294 -12.68 -1.39 -5.45
C GLY A 294 -13.35 -0.02 -5.31
N ARG A 295 -13.21 0.77 -6.38
CA ARG A 295 -13.69 2.17 -6.49
C ARG A 295 -15.21 2.23 -6.61
N CYS A 296 -15.84 3.07 -5.78
CA CYS A 296 -17.28 3.30 -5.80
C CYS A 296 -17.80 3.76 -7.18
N PRO A 297 -18.83 3.10 -7.75
CA PRO A 297 -19.53 3.56 -8.94
C PRO A 297 -20.52 4.67 -8.59
N VAL A 298 -20.01 5.85 -8.19
CA VAL A 298 -20.79 6.95 -7.59
C VAL A 298 -22.03 7.29 -8.40
N ARG A 299 -21.90 7.47 -9.73
CA ARG A 299 -23.06 7.80 -10.58
C ARG A 299 -24.12 6.69 -10.59
N SER A 300 -23.76 5.43 -10.32
CA SER A 300 -24.69 4.30 -10.29
C SER A 300 -25.35 4.07 -8.92
N VAL A 301 -24.85 4.70 -7.86
CA VAL A 301 -25.46 4.66 -6.51
C VAL A 301 -25.97 6.04 -6.05
N PHE A 302 -25.87 7.07 -6.88
CA PHE A 302 -26.08 8.47 -6.49
C PHE A 302 -27.48 8.71 -5.91
N GLU A 303 -28.53 8.25 -6.59
CA GLU A 303 -29.91 8.43 -6.18
C GLU A 303 -30.24 7.71 -4.86
N GLU A 304 -29.65 6.53 -4.63
CA GLU A 304 -29.78 5.77 -3.37
C GLU A 304 -29.02 6.46 -2.22
N ALA A 305 -27.80 6.91 -2.50
CA ALA A 305 -26.95 7.64 -1.56
C ALA A 305 -27.56 9.00 -1.19
N LEU A 306 -28.24 9.66 -2.12
CA LEU A 306 -28.97 10.90 -1.87
C LEU A 306 -30.08 10.73 -0.85
N GLU A 307 -30.93 9.70 -1.00
CA GLU A 307 -32.00 9.44 -0.03
C GLU A 307 -31.44 9.04 1.36
N SER A 308 -30.27 8.41 1.42
CA SER A 308 -29.56 8.15 2.67
C SER A 308 -28.98 9.43 3.29
N LEU A 309 -28.34 10.30 2.49
CA LEU A 309 -27.82 11.57 2.99
C LEU A 309 -28.95 12.46 3.55
N LYS A 310 -30.12 12.48 2.91
CA LYS A 310 -31.30 13.19 3.44
C LYS A 310 -31.67 12.75 4.87
N ARG A 311 -31.51 11.46 5.20
CA ARG A 311 -31.74 10.90 6.54
C ARG A 311 -30.63 11.21 7.55
N HIS A 312 -29.37 11.29 7.12
CA HIS A 312 -28.21 11.35 8.01
C HIS A 312 -27.47 12.68 8.06
N GLN A 313 -27.77 13.66 7.19
CA GLN A 313 -27.06 14.95 7.11
C GLN A 313 -27.00 15.73 8.43
N GLU A 314 -28.02 15.61 9.30
CA GLU A 314 -28.01 16.21 10.63
C GLU A 314 -26.89 15.67 11.53
N LYS A 315 -26.46 14.42 11.32
CA LYS A 315 -25.37 13.79 12.06
C LYS A 315 -23.97 14.21 11.55
N LEU A 316 -23.89 14.78 10.35
CA LEU A 316 -22.63 15.00 9.62
C LEU A 316 -22.11 16.45 9.70
N GLY A 317 -22.63 17.27 10.63
CA GLY A 317 -22.20 18.67 10.78
C GLY A 317 -20.69 18.85 10.93
N PHE A 318 -20.00 17.92 11.59
CA PHE A 318 -18.54 17.94 11.78
C PHE A 318 -17.72 17.85 10.47
N MET A 319 -18.34 17.45 9.36
CA MET A 319 -17.71 17.50 8.03
C MET A 319 -17.53 18.94 7.51
N ALA A 320 -18.17 19.91 8.16
CA ALA A 320 -18.12 21.34 7.81
C ALA A 320 -17.25 22.18 8.78
N ASP A 321 -16.62 21.57 9.81
CA ASP A 321 -15.92 22.29 10.88
C ASP A 321 -14.71 23.12 10.38
N LYS A 322 -14.10 22.74 9.24
CA LYS A 322 -13.03 23.49 8.57
C LYS A 322 -13.42 23.81 7.12
N ILE A 323 -14.36 24.74 6.98
CA ILE A 323 -14.53 25.53 5.76
C ILE A 323 -13.50 26.67 5.77
N MET A 324 -12.82 26.91 4.65
CA MET A 324 -11.81 27.97 4.48
C MET A 324 -11.76 28.46 3.02
N PRO A 325 -11.28 29.66 2.70
CA PRO A 325 -11.16 30.10 1.30
C PRO A 325 -10.07 29.32 0.56
N LEU A 326 -10.23 29.12 -0.75
CA LEU A 326 -9.25 28.43 -1.60
C LEU A 326 -7.84 29.07 -1.57
N SER A 327 -7.74 30.36 -1.22
CA SER A 327 -6.46 31.05 -0.99
C SER A 327 -5.61 30.47 0.14
N GLU A 328 -6.21 29.70 1.05
CA GLU A 328 -5.55 29.06 2.20
C GLU A 328 -5.29 27.55 1.97
N ALA A 329 -5.43 27.05 0.73
CA ALA A 329 -5.39 25.61 0.45
C ALA A 329 -4.16 24.88 1.00
N LEU A 330 -2.99 25.53 1.02
CA LEU A 330 -1.76 24.95 1.58
C LEU A 330 -1.87 24.66 3.09
N GLU A 331 -2.56 25.51 3.86
CA GLU A 331 -2.88 25.21 5.27
C GLU A 331 -3.88 24.06 5.36
N GLY A 332 -4.88 24.02 4.48
CA GLY A 332 -5.85 22.92 4.40
C GLY A 332 -5.17 21.55 4.19
N TYR A 333 -4.20 21.49 3.28
CA TYR A 333 -3.37 20.30 3.07
C TYR A 333 -2.55 19.96 4.33
N ASP A 334 -1.86 20.93 4.96
CA ASP A 334 -1.06 20.69 6.18
C ASP A 334 -1.88 20.14 7.36
N LEU A 335 -3.07 20.73 7.59
CA LEU A 335 -3.98 20.33 8.66
C LEU A 335 -4.56 18.93 8.45
N PHE A 336 -4.92 18.61 7.21
CA PHE A 336 -5.53 17.32 6.87
C PHE A 336 -4.49 16.19 6.79
N ASP A 337 -3.30 16.48 6.22
CA ASP A 337 -2.17 15.55 6.20
C ASP A 337 -1.74 15.13 7.61
N LYS A 338 -1.59 16.12 8.52
CA LYS A 338 -1.28 15.90 9.94
C LYS A 338 -2.48 15.45 10.78
N MET A 339 -3.59 15.08 10.14
CA MET A 339 -4.81 14.52 10.75
C MET A 339 -5.44 15.39 11.87
N LYS A 340 -5.21 16.71 11.82
CA LYS A 340 -5.74 17.67 12.81
C LYS A 340 -7.22 18.00 12.60
N VAL A 341 -7.75 17.73 11.41
CA VAL A 341 -9.13 17.96 11.00
C VAL A 341 -9.69 16.71 10.31
N GLN A 342 -11.00 16.49 10.39
CA GLN A 342 -11.61 15.34 9.70
C GLN A 342 -11.77 15.60 8.21
N LYS A 343 -12.25 16.79 7.83
CA LYS A 343 -12.50 17.19 6.45
C LYS A 343 -12.08 18.64 6.27
N VAL A 344 -11.63 18.98 5.06
CA VAL A 344 -11.40 20.37 4.64
C VAL A 344 -12.28 20.64 3.42
N VAL A 345 -12.98 21.77 3.46
CA VAL A 345 -13.80 22.27 2.36
C VAL A 345 -13.31 23.68 2.02
N PHE A 346 -12.92 23.87 0.77
CA PHE A 346 -12.52 25.16 0.22
C PHE A 346 -13.72 25.86 -0.41
N GLU A 347 -13.97 27.11 -0.01
CA GLU A 347 -14.80 28.03 -0.78
C GLU A 347 -13.97 28.54 -1.96
N ALA A 348 -14.35 28.12 -3.17
CA ALA A 348 -13.64 28.44 -4.41
C ALA A 348 -13.93 29.86 -4.92
N GLN A 349 -14.82 30.59 -4.24
CA GLN A 349 -15.32 31.89 -4.62
C GLN A 349 -15.63 32.71 -3.37
N ASN A 350 -15.29 34.00 -3.37
CA ASN A 350 -15.69 34.95 -2.34
C ASN A 350 -17.18 35.34 -2.50
N PHE A 351 -18.08 34.37 -2.37
CA PHE A 351 -19.51 34.59 -2.28
C PHE A 351 -19.86 35.19 -0.91
N LEU A 352 -19.64 36.49 -0.74
CA LEU A 352 -20.25 37.25 0.35
C LEU A 352 -21.76 36.97 0.35
N PRO A 353 -22.32 36.37 1.41
CA PRO A 353 -23.71 35.90 1.37
C PRO A 353 -24.65 37.09 1.19
N ALA A 354 -25.67 36.94 0.35
CA ALA A 354 -26.56 38.05 -0.04
C ALA A 354 -27.27 38.72 1.16
N SER A 355 -27.41 38.00 2.28
CA SER A 355 -27.87 38.52 3.57
C SER A 355 -26.97 39.65 4.13
N ALA A 356 -25.65 39.56 3.96
CA ALA A 356 -24.71 40.61 4.38
C ALA A 356 -24.87 41.91 3.58
N ILE A 357 -25.25 41.79 2.30
CA ILE A 357 -25.45 42.94 1.40
C ILE A 357 -26.70 43.74 1.82
N PHE A 358 -27.80 43.06 2.20
CA PHE A 358 -29.04 43.71 2.61
C PHE A 358 -29.01 44.35 4.01
N VAL A 359 -28.19 43.85 4.93
CA VAL A 359 -28.10 44.42 6.30
C VAL A 359 -27.42 45.79 6.32
N ASN A 360 -26.44 46.03 5.43
CA ASN A 360 -25.65 47.27 5.46
C ASN A 360 -26.38 48.49 4.88
N THR A 361 -27.15 48.35 3.80
CA THR A 361 -27.93 49.45 3.21
C THR A 361 -28.99 49.99 4.17
N ALA A 362 -29.71 49.11 4.89
CA ALA A 362 -30.68 49.51 5.90
C ALA A 362 -30.05 50.30 7.08
N ARG A 363 -28.80 50.00 7.43
CA ARG A 363 -28.06 50.67 8.51
C ARG A 363 -27.50 52.03 8.08
N LEU A 364 -26.93 52.11 6.87
CA LEU A 364 -26.43 53.35 6.27
C LEU A 364 -27.54 54.38 6.05
N VAL A 365 -28.70 53.97 5.51
CA VAL A 365 -29.83 54.89 5.25
C VAL A 365 -30.44 55.46 6.56
N ARG A 366 -30.36 54.73 7.68
CA ARG A 366 -30.79 55.25 9.00
C ARG A 366 -29.79 56.23 9.62
N LEU A 367 -28.49 56.12 9.33
CA LEU A 367 -27.47 57.06 9.81
C LEU A 367 -27.41 58.34 8.96
N ALA A 368 -27.62 58.25 7.64
CA ALA A 368 -27.57 59.39 6.71
C ALA A 368 -28.69 60.45 6.91
N LYS A 369 -29.70 60.20 7.75
CA LYS A 369 -30.81 61.15 8.03
C LYS A 369 -30.70 61.89 9.37
N ARG A 370 -29.56 61.83 10.07
CA ARG A 370 -29.28 62.60 11.30
C ARG A 370 -27.87 63.23 11.31
N SER A 371 -27.59 64.15 10.38
CA SER A 371 -26.57 65.21 10.52
C SER A 371 -26.62 66.20 9.35
N TYR A 372 -27.52 67.18 9.40
CA TYR A 372 -27.46 68.38 8.55
C TYR A 372 -28.09 69.57 9.30
N ILE A 373 -27.25 70.41 9.92
CA ILE A 373 -27.51 71.83 10.24
C ILE A 373 -26.18 72.50 10.62
N CYS A 374 -25.93 73.65 9.98
CA CYS A 374 -24.98 74.72 10.34
C CYS A 374 -23.50 74.43 10.71
N ARG A 375 -22.65 74.54 9.68
CA ARG A 375 -21.58 75.57 9.51
C ARG A 375 -20.28 75.49 10.37
N PRO A 376 -19.19 76.19 9.96
CA PRO A 376 -17.82 75.68 10.15
C PRO A 376 -16.90 76.58 11.00
N ASN A 377 -15.70 76.08 11.33
CA ASN A 377 -14.45 76.77 10.93
C ASN A 377 -13.15 75.96 11.11
N ILE A 378 -12.14 76.35 10.31
CA ILE A 378 -10.69 76.42 10.61
C ILE A 378 -9.95 75.14 11.07
N ALA A 379 -9.25 74.56 10.09
CA ALA A 379 -7.80 74.29 10.04
C ALA A 379 -7.05 73.38 11.05
N GLN A 380 -6.21 72.55 10.42
CA GLN A 380 -4.78 72.29 10.71
C GLN A 380 -4.30 71.27 11.76
N THR A 381 -3.37 70.46 11.26
CA THR A 381 -2.17 69.86 11.90
C THR A 381 -2.29 68.82 13.02
N GLN A 382 -1.61 67.70 12.77
CA GLN A 382 -0.71 66.95 13.68
C GLN A 382 -1.28 66.46 15.04
N GLY A 383 -1.06 65.22 15.47
CA GLY A 383 -0.22 64.16 14.93
C GLY A 383 0.33 63.30 16.07
N PHE A 384 0.75 62.07 15.74
CA PHE A 384 1.58 61.17 16.56
C PHE A 384 1.06 60.68 17.95
N VAL A 385 0.80 59.37 18.01
CA VAL A 385 1.48 58.41 18.91
C VAL A 385 1.53 58.74 20.42
N SER A 386 0.90 57.89 21.26
CA SER A 386 1.68 56.80 21.90
C SER A 386 0.89 55.66 22.58
N LEU A 387 1.66 54.60 22.76
CA LEU A 387 1.49 53.26 23.34
C LEU A 387 0.62 53.05 24.61
N ARG A 388 -0.17 51.95 24.53
CA ARG A 388 -0.17 50.73 25.39
C ARG A 388 -0.49 50.77 26.92
N HIS A 389 -1.17 49.67 27.31
CA HIS A 389 -1.20 49.02 28.64
C HIS A 389 -1.94 49.82 29.74
N LEU A 390 -2.64 49.20 30.71
CA LEU A 390 -2.42 47.89 31.33
C LEU A 390 -3.64 46.92 31.37
N THR A 391 -3.33 45.69 31.78
CA THR A 391 -4.24 44.60 32.19
C THR A 391 -4.92 44.87 33.53
N SER A 392 -6.07 44.20 33.81
CA SER A 392 -6.14 43.17 34.88
C SER A 392 -7.56 42.62 35.19
N THR A 393 -7.57 41.34 35.60
CA THR A 393 -8.47 40.66 36.56
C THR A 393 -10.00 40.61 36.40
N LEU A 394 -10.48 39.35 36.39
CA LEU A 394 -11.81 38.89 36.81
C LEU A 394 -12.09 39.22 38.30
N PRO A 395 -13.35 39.12 38.77
CA PRO A 395 -13.71 37.86 39.46
C PRO A 395 -15.09 37.31 39.09
N ALA A 396 -15.35 36.05 39.45
CA ALA A 396 -16.62 35.35 39.21
C ALA A 396 -17.21 34.76 40.52
N ARG A 397 -18.55 34.72 40.62
CA ARG A 397 -19.41 33.91 41.54
C ARG A 397 -20.89 34.28 41.30
N SER A 398 -21.93 33.50 41.64
CA SER A 398 -22.19 32.03 41.58
C SER A 398 -23.57 31.73 42.19
N LYS A 399 -24.32 30.71 41.69
CA LYS A 399 -25.57 30.13 42.28
C LYS A 399 -26.82 31.05 42.24
N LEU A 400 -28.07 30.58 42.36
CA LEU A 400 -28.83 29.34 41.97
C LEU A 400 -30.34 29.63 42.28
N VAL A 401 -31.26 28.65 42.13
CA VAL A 401 -32.69 28.63 42.61
C VAL A 401 -33.67 29.50 41.77
N GLN A 402 -34.97 29.21 41.60
CA GLN A 402 -35.75 27.94 41.43
C GLN A 402 -37.15 28.28 40.84
N THR A 403 -37.91 27.26 40.45
CA THR A 403 -39.09 27.18 39.57
C THR A 403 -40.46 27.73 40.08
N THR A 404 -41.35 28.09 39.13
CA THR A 404 -42.78 27.61 38.98
C THR A 404 -44.01 28.54 39.25
N LEU A 405 -45.17 28.16 38.64
CA LEU A 405 -46.52 28.80 38.54
C LEU A 405 -46.60 30.06 37.64
N LEU A 406 -47.67 30.45 36.89
CA LEU A 406 -48.98 29.92 36.39
C LEU A 406 -49.51 30.94 35.31
N SER A 407 -50.57 30.84 34.48
CA SER A 407 -51.67 29.92 34.06
C SER A 407 -52.17 30.40 32.64
N SER A 408 -53.35 30.20 31.99
CA SER A 408 -54.62 29.40 32.05
C SER A 408 -55.42 29.59 30.70
N LEU A 409 -56.58 28.90 30.52
CA LEU A 409 -57.65 29.12 29.49
C LEU A 409 -57.33 28.78 28.00
N LEU A 410 -58.17 28.18 27.12
CA LEU A 410 -59.52 27.54 27.16
C LEU A 410 -59.68 26.51 25.97
N PRO A 411 -60.67 25.57 25.97
CA PRO A 411 -60.95 24.54 24.92
C PRO A 411 -62.26 24.85 24.10
N PRO A 412 -62.93 23.95 23.30
CA PRO A 412 -62.72 22.51 22.97
C PRO A 412 -62.88 22.10 21.46
N VAL A 413 -63.13 20.80 21.18
CA VAL A 413 -63.09 20.05 19.87
C VAL A 413 -64.46 19.97 19.14
N PRO A 414 -64.55 19.54 17.84
CA PRO A 414 -64.84 18.10 17.54
C PRO A 414 -64.20 17.52 16.23
N GLN A 415 -64.34 16.19 16.01
CA GLN A 415 -64.11 15.47 14.72
C GLN A 415 -65.45 15.07 14.05
N PRO A 416 -65.49 14.52 12.81
CA PRO A 416 -65.54 13.03 12.68
C PRO A 416 -65.02 12.38 11.36
N SER A 417 -64.86 11.05 11.41
CA SER A 417 -65.15 10.02 10.37
C SER A 417 -64.40 9.91 9.02
N SER A 418 -64.14 8.65 8.65
CA SER A 418 -63.91 8.09 7.30
C SER A 418 -65.06 7.09 6.98
N PRO A 419 -65.10 6.33 5.85
CA PRO A 419 -64.26 6.30 4.64
C PRO A 419 -65.06 6.32 3.30
N LEU A 420 -64.38 6.32 2.15
CA LEU A 420 -64.77 5.58 0.92
C LEU A 420 -63.69 5.68 -0.18
N THR A 421 -63.62 4.69 -1.08
CA THR A 421 -62.75 4.65 -2.27
C THR A 421 -63.49 5.13 -3.53
N PRO A 422 -62.75 5.48 -4.60
CA PRO A 422 -62.77 4.58 -5.76
C PRO A 422 -61.40 4.32 -6.41
N THR A 423 -61.37 3.28 -7.25
CA THR A 423 -60.20 2.75 -7.96
C THR A 423 -59.86 3.49 -9.25
N LEU A 424 -58.58 3.57 -9.61
CA LEU A 424 -58.07 3.51 -10.99
C LEU A 424 -56.57 3.13 -10.99
N ALA A 425 -56.07 2.47 -12.03
CA ALA A 425 -54.80 1.75 -12.01
C ALA A 425 -53.66 2.45 -12.80
N PRO A 426 -52.38 2.26 -12.39
CA PRO A 426 -51.21 2.62 -13.21
C PRO A 426 -50.91 1.54 -14.27
N PRO A 427 -50.29 1.91 -15.41
CA PRO A 427 -49.93 0.96 -16.47
C PRO A 427 -48.69 0.12 -16.15
N SER A 428 -48.59 -1.04 -16.81
CA SER A 428 -47.56 -2.06 -16.60
C SER A 428 -46.33 -1.92 -17.50
N HIS A 429 -45.13 -2.16 -16.97
CA HIS A 429 -43.99 -2.70 -17.72
C HIS A 429 -43.21 -3.73 -16.89
N LEU A 430 -42.41 -4.56 -17.56
CA LEU A 430 -42.05 -5.91 -17.11
C LEU A 430 -40.71 -6.00 -16.34
N PRO A 431 -40.60 -6.85 -15.30
CA PRO A 431 -39.32 -7.22 -14.70
C PRO A 431 -38.66 -8.40 -15.44
N VAL A 432 -37.34 -8.32 -15.66
CA VAL A 432 -36.53 -9.43 -16.18
C VAL A 432 -36.27 -10.46 -15.08
N ARG A 433 -36.50 -11.76 -15.37
CA ARG A 433 -36.21 -12.87 -14.44
C ARG A 433 -34.89 -13.55 -14.76
N TYR A 434 -34.08 -13.78 -13.73
CA TYR A 434 -33.12 -14.90 -13.70
C TYR A 434 -33.76 -16.08 -12.93
N PRO A 435 -33.56 -17.35 -13.36
CA PRO A 435 -34.09 -18.51 -12.66
C PRO A 435 -33.17 -18.99 -11.52
N ALA A 436 -33.78 -19.39 -10.41
CA ALA A 436 -33.16 -20.18 -9.35
C ALA A 436 -33.99 -21.48 -9.15
N PRO A 437 -33.38 -22.61 -8.76
CA PRO A 437 -34.04 -23.92 -8.77
C PRO A 437 -34.99 -24.11 -7.58
N THR A 438 -36.16 -24.70 -7.84
CA THR A 438 -37.15 -25.12 -6.83
C THR A 438 -37.15 -26.63 -6.65
N THR A 439 -37.17 -27.10 -5.41
CA THR A 439 -37.22 -28.52 -5.03
C THR A 439 -38.58 -28.94 -4.44
N SER A 440 -38.79 -30.26 -4.35
CA SER A 440 -39.89 -30.99 -3.70
C SER A 440 -41.24 -31.10 -4.46
N PRO A 441 -42.09 -32.11 -4.13
CA PRO A 441 -41.85 -33.37 -3.41
C PRO A 441 -42.12 -34.63 -4.29
N ALA A 442 -42.08 -35.83 -3.70
CA ALA A 442 -42.03 -37.11 -4.43
C ALA A 442 -43.35 -37.91 -4.45
N THR A 443 -43.47 -38.84 -5.41
CA THR A 443 -44.07 -40.18 -5.23
C THR A 443 -43.45 -41.23 -6.19
N SER A 444 -43.61 -42.50 -5.83
CA SER A 444 -43.21 -43.76 -6.50
C SER A 444 -43.69 -43.93 -7.96
N SER A 445 -43.21 -44.84 -8.83
CA SER A 445 -42.38 -46.08 -8.69
C SER A 445 -41.76 -46.49 -10.04
N GLY A 446 -40.64 -47.24 -10.07
CA GLY A 446 -40.17 -47.93 -11.29
C GLY A 446 -38.75 -48.53 -11.20
N GLU A 447 -38.59 -49.79 -11.62
CA GLU A 447 -37.48 -50.72 -11.38
C GLU A 447 -36.10 -50.41 -12.02
N PHE A 448 -35.06 -51.11 -11.54
CA PHE A 448 -33.69 -51.13 -12.10
C PHE A 448 -33.51 -52.21 -13.19
N ARG A 449 -32.79 -51.89 -14.29
CA ARG A 449 -31.52 -52.57 -14.69
C ARG A 449 -30.86 -51.97 -15.96
N PRO A 450 -29.54 -52.14 -16.14
CA PRO A 450 -28.78 -51.58 -17.29
C PRO A 450 -28.57 -52.59 -18.44
N VAL A 451 -28.24 -52.07 -19.63
CA VAL A 451 -27.78 -52.85 -20.81
C VAL A 451 -26.56 -52.14 -21.45
N LEU A 452 -25.73 -52.91 -22.16
CA LEU A 452 -24.40 -52.55 -22.69
C LEU A 452 -24.32 -52.94 -24.18
N LEU A 453 -23.36 -52.35 -24.95
CA LEU A 453 -23.00 -52.73 -26.35
C LEU A 453 -24.08 -52.32 -27.41
N THR A 454 -23.81 -52.08 -28.71
CA THR A 454 -22.59 -52.04 -29.55
C THR A 454 -22.80 -51.31 -30.89
N LEU A 455 -21.70 -50.86 -31.53
CA LEU A 455 -21.39 -50.80 -32.99
C LEU A 455 -22.43 -50.28 -34.03
N SER A 456 -22.01 -49.33 -34.89
CA SER A 456 -21.89 -49.54 -36.36
C SER A 456 -21.33 -48.33 -37.14
N THR A 457 -20.68 -48.61 -38.26
CA THR A 457 -20.11 -47.72 -39.31
C THR A 457 -20.92 -47.91 -40.63
N PRO A 458 -20.85 -47.07 -41.71
CA PRO A 458 -19.64 -46.48 -42.33
C PRO A 458 -19.77 -45.07 -42.98
N LEU A 459 -18.74 -44.66 -43.74
CA LEU A 459 -18.54 -43.33 -44.37
C LEU A 459 -18.86 -43.30 -45.87
N HIS A 460 -19.21 -42.11 -46.40
CA HIS A 460 -18.60 -41.42 -47.57
C HIS A 460 -19.22 -40.01 -47.74
N LEU A 461 -18.61 -38.97 -48.35
CA LEU A 461 -17.39 -38.87 -49.18
C LEU A 461 -16.76 -37.44 -49.15
N GLY A 462 -15.44 -37.31 -48.95
CA GLY A 462 -14.59 -36.13 -49.29
C GLY A 462 -14.65 -34.87 -48.40
N LEU A 463 -13.60 -34.02 -48.27
CA LEU A 463 -12.20 -34.11 -48.75
C LEU A 463 -11.27 -33.16 -47.91
N VAL A 464 -10.29 -33.75 -47.20
CA VAL A 464 -8.83 -33.42 -47.08
C VAL A 464 -8.36 -31.95 -47.31
N SER A 465 -7.44 -31.33 -46.56
CA SER A 465 -6.73 -31.61 -45.27
C SER A 465 -5.81 -30.41 -44.89
N VAL A 466 -5.55 -30.18 -43.60
CA VAL A 466 -4.36 -29.46 -43.07
C VAL A 466 -3.93 -30.13 -41.75
N SER A 467 -2.63 -30.36 -41.53
CA SER A 467 -2.16 -31.04 -40.29
C SER A 467 -0.73 -30.67 -39.83
N THR A 468 -0.67 -30.10 -38.63
CA THR A 468 0.20 -30.52 -37.49
C THR A 468 1.75 -30.51 -37.59
N THR A 469 2.35 -29.38 -37.18
CA THR A 469 3.21 -29.21 -35.97
C THR A 469 4.50 -30.04 -35.73
N GLN A 470 5.59 -29.31 -35.37
CA GLN A 470 6.55 -29.50 -34.24
C GLN A 470 8.08 -29.70 -34.47
N LEU A 471 8.84 -29.26 -33.45
CA LEU A 471 10.23 -29.59 -33.00
C LEU A 471 11.51 -28.91 -33.60
N ARG A 472 12.06 -27.99 -32.78
CA ARG A 472 13.44 -27.92 -32.21
C ARG A 472 14.75 -27.71 -33.04
N LEU A 473 15.40 -26.59 -32.66
CA LEU A 473 16.83 -26.39 -32.30
C LEU A 473 17.96 -26.31 -33.35
N PHE A 474 19.00 -25.57 -32.92
CA PHE A 474 20.33 -25.31 -33.52
C PHE A 474 20.35 -24.51 -34.86
N ALA A 475 21.45 -23.88 -35.28
CA ALA A 475 22.40 -22.93 -34.66
C ALA A 475 23.65 -22.81 -35.56
N SER A 476 24.24 -21.60 -35.62
CA SER A 476 25.59 -21.27 -36.13
C SER A 476 25.88 -21.32 -37.64
N LEU A 477 26.60 -20.28 -38.10
CA LEU A 477 27.72 -20.21 -39.08
C LEU A 477 27.67 -21.20 -40.27
N ASP A 478 27.92 -20.87 -41.53
CA ASP A 478 28.65 -19.81 -42.25
C ASP A 478 28.47 -20.19 -43.77
N HIS A 479 28.99 -19.56 -44.83
CA HIS A 479 30.20 -18.74 -45.04
C HIS A 479 30.02 -17.92 -46.35
N LEU A 480 30.80 -16.83 -46.50
CA LEU A 480 31.50 -16.27 -47.68
C LEU A 480 31.14 -16.73 -49.14
N HIS A 481 31.35 -15.97 -50.24
CA HIS A 481 32.23 -14.82 -50.59
C HIS A 481 31.76 -14.25 -51.98
N ASN A 482 32.26 -13.20 -52.65
CA ASN A 482 33.27 -12.14 -52.45
C ASN A 482 33.03 -10.96 -53.47
N MET A 483 33.88 -9.92 -53.41
CA MET A 483 34.29 -8.91 -54.42
C MET A 483 33.48 -7.59 -54.48
N SER A 484 34.10 -6.41 -54.57
CA SER A 484 35.52 -5.97 -54.51
C SER A 484 35.53 -4.43 -54.30
N SER A 485 35.99 -3.89 -53.15
CA SER A 485 37.37 -3.52 -52.79
C SER A 485 37.93 -2.24 -53.43
N GLU A 486 38.08 -1.17 -52.62
CA GLU A 486 39.18 -0.20 -52.70
C GLU A 486 39.32 0.54 -51.34
N GLU A 487 40.55 0.90 -50.94
CA GLU A 487 40.87 1.57 -49.67
C GLU A 487 41.98 2.61 -49.92
N PRO A 488 42.04 3.71 -49.15
CA PRO A 488 43.33 4.09 -48.58
C PRO A 488 43.29 4.54 -47.10
N GLN A 489 44.48 4.49 -46.50
CA GLN A 489 44.80 4.65 -45.06
C GLN A 489 44.74 6.12 -44.55
N PRO A 490 44.74 6.35 -43.20
CA PRO A 490 44.19 7.58 -42.59
C PRO A 490 45.18 8.74 -42.35
N GLY A 491 44.62 9.94 -42.14
CA GLY A 491 45.29 11.15 -41.64
C GLY A 491 44.41 11.92 -40.63
N PRO A 492 44.97 12.82 -39.78
CA PRO A 492 44.36 13.10 -38.48
C PRO A 492 43.70 14.49 -38.30
N GLY A 493 42.69 14.53 -37.42
CA GLY A 493 42.41 15.69 -36.56
C GLY A 493 41.22 16.57 -36.94
N GLN A 494 40.20 16.57 -36.06
CA GLN A 494 39.04 17.49 -36.04
C GLN A 494 38.10 17.31 -37.27
N ASP A 495 36.77 17.38 -37.12
CA ASP A 495 36.01 18.23 -36.22
C ASP A 495 34.81 17.50 -35.57
N ALA A 496 34.68 17.57 -34.25
CA ALA A 496 33.57 16.94 -33.51
C ALA A 496 32.31 17.82 -33.43
N SER A 497 32.44 19.11 -33.76
CA SER A 497 31.36 20.12 -33.66
C SER A 497 30.12 19.77 -34.49
N ARG A 498 30.32 19.24 -35.70
CA ARG A 498 29.23 18.99 -36.67
C ARG A 498 28.26 17.87 -36.31
N VAL A 499 28.58 17.01 -35.35
CA VAL A 499 27.67 15.96 -34.86
C VAL A 499 26.74 16.50 -33.78
N ALA A 500 27.21 17.46 -32.95
CA ALA A 500 26.38 18.09 -31.92
C ALA A 500 25.21 18.90 -32.52
N ASP A 501 25.50 19.76 -33.50
CA ASP A 501 24.52 20.61 -34.21
C ASP A 501 23.36 19.84 -34.88
N GLN A 502 23.53 18.53 -35.12
CA GLN A 502 22.47 17.68 -35.68
C GLN A 502 21.65 16.93 -34.63
N LEU A 503 22.11 16.79 -33.38
CA LEU A 503 21.30 16.24 -32.29
C LEU A 503 20.34 17.29 -31.69
N ASP A 504 20.79 18.54 -31.52
CA ASP A 504 19.96 19.64 -30.98
C ASP A 504 18.69 19.92 -31.78
N ARG A 505 18.62 19.45 -33.04
CA ARG A 505 17.47 19.65 -33.94
C ARG A 505 16.49 18.47 -34.02
N LEU A 506 16.69 17.42 -33.22
CA LEU A 506 15.79 16.27 -33.13
C LEU A 506 15.17 16.06 -31.74
N ASN A 507 15.44 16.98 -30.81
CA ASN A 507 15.06 16.85 -29.40
C ASN A 507 13.98 17.87 -28.96
N ILE A 508 12.95 18.06 -29.80
CA ILE A 508 11.79 18.91 -29.50
C ILE A 508 10.56 18.00 -29.36
N ASP A 509 10.20 17.70 -28.10
CA ASP A 509 8.84 17.51 -27.54
C ASP A 509 8.92 16.63 -26.28
N GLY A 510 8.99 17.24 -25.09
CA GLY A 510 9.04 16.49 -23.82
C GLY A 510 9.50 17.25 -22.59
N GLU A 511 8.80 18.32 -22.20
CA GLU A 511 9.06 18.98 -20.90
C GLU A 511 8.46 18.17 -19.74
N GLY A 512 9.23 17.95 -18.67
CA GLY A 512 8.76 17.20 -17.50
C GLY A 512 9.82 16.58 -16.57
N GLU A 513 11.10 16.87 -16.73
CA GLU A 513 12.12 16.42 -15.77
C GLU A 513 12.09 17.24 -14.47
N VAL A 514 12.19 16.54 -13.34
CA VAL A 514 12.72 17.13 -12.10
C VAL A 514 14.13 17.61 -12.43
N ALA A 515 14.47 18.85 -12.07
CA ALA A 515 15.81 19.39 -12.31
C ALA A 515 16.87 18.38 -11.82
N PRO A 516 17.74 17.86 -12.70
CA PRO A 516 18.69 16.82 -12.32
C PRO A 516 19.57 17.34 -11.21
N ARG A 517 19.80 16.51 -10.18
CA ARG A 517 20.67 16.88 -9.06
C ARG A 517 22.03 17.30 -9.58
N THR A 518 22.63 18.28 -8.95
CA THR A 518 24.00 18.71 -9.29
C THR A 518 24.98 17.54 -9.07
N GLU A 519 26.13 17.52 -9.77
CA GLU A 519 27.14 16.47 -9.53
C GLU A 519 27.65 16.56 -8.08
N GLU A 520 27.62 17.75 -7.48
CA GLU A 520 27.86 18.03 -6.06
C GLU A 520 26.82 17.37 -5.14
N GLU A 521 25.51 17.52 -5.42
CA GLU A 521 24.44 16.83 -4.66
C GLU A 521 24.53 15.31 -4.77
N TYR A 522 24.89 14.77 -5.94
CA TYR A 522 25.22 13.35 -6.08
C TYR A 522 26.47 13.00 -5.27
N ALA A 523 27.51 13.84 -5.26
CA ALA A 523 28.76 13.58 -4.56
C ALA A 523 28.59 13.38 -3.06
N GLU A 524 27.70 14.15 -2.42
CA GLU A 524 27.43 14.09 -0.97
C GLU A 524 26.34 13.07 -0.60
N SER A 525 25.45 12.72 -1.54
CA SER A 525 24.33 11.79 -1.32
C SER A 525 24.79 10.46 -0.70
N GLN A 526 24.15 10.06 0.40
CA GLN A 526 24.51 8.86 1.15
C GLN A 526 23.86 7.61 0.55
N LEU A 527 24.67 6.54 0.39
CA LEU A 527 24.24 5.25 -0.15
C LEU A 527 24.88 4.11 0.66
N THR A 528 24.31 2.90 0.53
CA THR A 528 25.01 1.66 0.89
C THR A 528 25.02 0.75 -0.32
N LEU A 529 26.21 0.43 -0.83
CA LEU A 529 26.40 -0.51 -1.92
C LEU A 529 27.04 -1.80 -1.38
N ARG A 530 26.62 -2.94 -1.93
CA ARG A 530 27.05 -4.27 -1.49
C ARG A 530 27.60 -5.06 -2.68
N ALA A 531 28.58 -5.92 -2.45
CA ALA A 531 29.17 -6.77 -3.48
C ALA A 531 29.51 -8.16 -2.93
N ILE A 532 29.31 -9.19 -3.75
CA ILE A 532 29.70 -10.56 -3.44
C ILE A 532 31.14 -10.79 -3.90
N VAL A 533 32.00 -11.20 -2.95
CA VAL A 533 33.44 -11.38 -3.12
C VAL A 533 33.85 -12.76 -2.61
N SER A 534 34.78 -13.43 -3.28
CA SER A 534 35.28 -14.71 -2.77
C SER A 534 36.08 -14.53 -1.48
N SER A 535 36.25 -15.62 -0.72
CA SER A 535 37.07 -15.62 0.50
C SER A 535 38.55 -15.28 0.24
N LYS A 536 39.02 -15.40 -1.01
CA LYS A 536 40.36 -14.93 -1.44
C LYS A 536 40.37 -13.40 -1.65
N GLU A 537 39.44 -12.89 -2.46
CA GLU A 537 39.23 -11.45 -2.69
C GLU A 537 39.07 -10.70 -1.35
N ALA A 538 38.21 -11.22 -0.47
CA ALA A 538 38.00 -10.69 0.88
C ALA A 538 39.28 -10.65 1.74
N GLY A 539 40.21 -11.60 1.57
CA GLY A 539 41.49 -11.59 2.26
C GLY A 539 42.40 -10.44 1.80
N VAL A 540 42.38 -10.14 0.51
CA VAL A 540 43.12 -9.00 -0.09
C VAL A 540 42.50 -7.66 0.32
N ILE A 541 41.17 -7.56 0.32
CA ILE A 541 40.42 -6.36 0.74
C ILE A 541 40.66 -6.04 2.23
N ILE A 542 40.68 -7.05 3.09
CA ILE A 542 40.95 -6.86 4.54
C ILE A 542 42.43 -6.56 4.77
N GLY A 543 43.33 -7.26 4.10
CA GLY A 543 44.78 -7.13 4.29
C GLY A 543 45.29 -7.73 5.61
N LYS A 544 46.62 -7.68 5.79
CA LYS A 544 47.25 -8.18 7.02
C LYS A 544 46.77 -7.34 8.23
N ALA A 545 46.30 -8.02 9.28
CA ALA A 545 45.72 -7.40 10.49
C ALA A 545 44.59 -6.39 10.24
N GLY A 546 43.90 -6.45 9.08
CA GLY A 546 42.86 -5.49 8.74
C GLY A 546 43.36 -4.15 8.16
N LYS A 547 44.67 -4.02 7.88
CA LYS A 547 45.25 -2.75 7.43
C LYS A 547 44.62 -2.21 6.14
N ASN A 548 44.47 -3.04 5.10
CA ASN A 548 43.98 -2.57 3.80
C ASN A 548 42.55 -2.00 3.90
N VAL A 549 41.68 -2.59 4.72
CA VAL A 549 40.32 -2.07 4.95
C VAL A 549 40.28 -0.90 5.94
N ALA A 550 41.33 -0.67 6.75
CA ALA A 550 41.51 0.57 7.51
C ALA A 550 41.96 1.71 6.58
N ASP A 551 43.07 1.52 5.86
CA ASP A 551 43.60 2.47 4.87
C ASP A 551 42.49 2.90 3.87
N LEU A 552 41.67 1.95 3.38
CA LEU A 552 40.52 2.23 2.51
C LEU A 552 39.49 3.18 3.13
N ARG A 553 39.15 3.00 4.42
CA ARG A 553 38.18 3.86 5.13
C ARG A 553 38.76 5.26 5.30
N ASP A 554 40.02 5.35 5.70
CA ASP A 554 40.70 6.61 5.98
C ASP A 554 40.92 7.43 4.69
N GLU A 555 41.22 6.79 3.56
CA GLU A 555 41.37 7.45 2.25
C GLU A 555 40.06 7.89 1.59
N THR A 556 38.90 7.34 1.99
CA THR A 556 37.61 7.56 1.29
C THR A 556 36.48 8.09 2.17
N GLY A 557 36.64 8.10 3.49
CA GLY A 557 35.61 8.50 4.45
C GLY A 557 34.45 7.50 4.63
N VAL A 558 34.44 6.37 3.91
CA VAL A 558 33.33 5.40 3.95
C VAL A 558 33.46 4.38 5.08
N ARG A 559 32.32 3.83 5.50
CA ARG A 559 32.22 2.66 6.37
C ARG A 559 32.21 1.39 5.51
N ALA A 560 33.39 0.89 5.15
CA ALA A 560 33.56 -0.39 4.47
C ALA A 560 33.72 -1.57 5.45
N GLY A 561 33.18 -2.75 5.12
CA GLY A 561 33.36 -3.97 5.91
C GLY A 561 33.01 -5.25 5.14
N VAL A 562 33.57 -6.40 5.53
CA VAL A 562 33.34 -7.69 4.87
C VAL A 562 32.80 -8.72 5.87
N SER A 563 31.78 -9.48 5.49
CA SER A 563 31.10 -10.48 6.34
C SER A 563 32.05 -11.50 6.98
N LYS A 564 31.69 -12.07 8.14
CA LYS A 564 32.39 -13.21 8.77
C LYS A 564 32.58 -14.36 7.74
N VAL A 565 33.63 -15.16 7.90
CA VAL A 565 33.85 -16.37 7.04
C VAL A 565 32.89 -17.47 7.49
N VAL A 566 32.17 -18.07 6.55
CA VAL A 566 31.24 -19.19 6.80
C VAL A 566 31.86 -20.49 6.28
N GLN A 567 31.99 -21.50 7.13
CA GLN A 567 32.60 -22.77 6.75
C GLN A 567 31.75 -23.47 5.67
N GLY A 568 32.39 -23.92 4.59
CA GLY A 568 31.71 -24.54 3.45
C GLY A 568 31.11 -23.57 2.43
N VAL A 569 31.20 -22.25 2.63
CA VAL A 569 30.76 -21.23 1.66
C VAL A 569 31.96 -20.40 1.24
N HIS A 570 32.21 -20.31 -0.07
CA HIS A 570 33.35 -19.54 -0.59
C HIS A 570 33.07 -18.05 -0.73
N ASP A 571 31.81 -17.66 -0.94
CA ASP A 571 31.40 -16.26 -1.06
C ASP A 571 31.28 -15.56 0.30
N ARG A 572 31.60 -14.27 0.31
CA ARG A 572 31.46 -13.29 1.39
C ARG A 572 30.85 -12.02 0.83
N VAL A 573 30.30 -11.15 1.67
CA VAL A 573 29.75 -9.86 1.21
C VAL A 573 30.60 -8.70 1.72
N LEU A 574 31.11 -7.89 0.79
CA LEU A 574 31.61 -6.54 1.04
C LEU A 574 30.40 -5.58 1.10
N SER A 575 30.28 -4.79 2.16
CA SER A 575 29.34 -3.67 2.26
C SER A 575 30.12 -2.37 2.40
N VAL A 576 29.70 -1.33 1.68
CA VAL A 576 30.32 0.00 1.68
C VAL A 576 29.23 1.06 1.84
N THR A 577 29.26 1.80 2.96
CA THR A 577 28.29 2.85 3.29
C THR A 577 28.97 4.20 3.41
N GLY A 578 28.46 5.24 2.74
CA GLY A 578 29.01 6.59 2.79
C GLY A 578 28.45 7.47 1.68
N SER A 579 29.16 8.56 1.36
CA SER A 579 28.84 9.39 0.19
C SER A 579 29.12 8.64 -1.11
N LEU A 580 28.38 8.96 -2.19
CA LEU A 580 28.60 8.33 -3.49
C LEU A 580 30.05 8.49 -3.99
N SER A 581 30.63 9.68 -3.78
CA SER A 581 32.02 10.00 -4.11
C SER A 581 33.02 9.08 -3.40
N GLY A 582 32.83 8.87 -2.09
CA GLY A 582 33.63 7.94 -1.30
C GLY A 582 33.43 6.48 -1.74
N ILE A 583 32.19 6.09 -2.05
CA ILE A 583 31.86 4.72 -2.49
C ILE A 583 32.50 4.39 -3.84
N ALA A 584 32.41 5.30 -4.83
CA ALA A 584 33.04 5.13 -6.15
C ALA A 584 34.55 4.94 -6.01
N LYS A 585 35.22 5.84 -5.27
CA LYS A 585 36.66 5.77 -4.98
C LYS A 585 37.02 4.47 -4.22
N ALA A 586 36.22 4.06 -3.25
CA ALA A 586 36.45 2.83 -2.49
C ALA A 586 36.36 1.57 -3.37
N TYR A 587 35.40 1.49 -4.30
CA TYR A 587 35.33 0.39 -5.26
C TYR A 587 36.47 0.41 -6.29
N GLY A 588 36.94 1.60 -6.69
CA GLY A 588 38.18 1.75 -7.48
C GLY A 588 39.42 1.24 -6.76
N LEU A 589 39.61 1.62 -5.49
CA LEU A 589 40.70 1.12 -4.64
C LEU A 589 40.60 -0.40 -4.39
N VAL A 590 39.39 -0.94 -4.20
CA VAL A 590 39.17 -2.40 -4.11
C VAL A 590 39.56 -3.09 -5.41
N ALA A 591 39.15 -2.58 -6.58
CA ALA A 591 39.54 -3.14 -7.88
C ALA A 591 41.06 -3.15 -8.07
N LYS A 592 41.74 -2.05 -7.70
CA LYS A 592 43.21 -1.96 -7.73
C LYS A 592 43.86 -2.99 -6.80
N GLY A 593 43.41 -3.07 -5.54
CA GLY A 593 43.94 -4.02 -4.57
C GLY A 593 43.75 -5.48 -4.99
N LEU A 594 42.61 -5.82 -5.60
CA LEU A 594 42.34 -7.16 -6.13
C LEU A 594 43.23 -7.53 -7.33
N LEU A 595 43.60 -6.57 -8.18
CA LEU A 595 44.58 -6.76 -9.25
C LEU A 595 45.99 -6.97 -8.70
N GLU A 596 46.41 -6.13 -7.75
CA GLU A 596 47.76 -6.19 -7.14
C GLU A 596 47.93 -7.41 -6.21
N GLY A 597 46.84 -7.92 -5.63
CA GLY A 597 46.81 -9.09 -4.75
C GLY A 597 46.64 -10.44 -5.46
N ALA A 598 46.53 -10.48 -6.80
CA ALA A 598 46.34 -11.71 -7.56
C ALA A 598 47.63 -12.58 -7.57
N PRO A 599 47.60 -13.84 -7.08
CA PRO A 599 48.80 -14.66 -6.97
C PRO A 599 49.28 -15.17 -8.34
N ALA A 600 50.47 -14.75 -8.75
CA ALA A 600 51.14 -15.21 -9.97
C ALA A 600 51.70 -16.65 -9.85
N MET A 601 50.82 -17.64 -9.68
CA MET A 601 51.17 -19.07 -9.69
C MET A 601 50.16 -19.90 -10.50
N GLY A 602 50.37 -19.97 -11.81
CA GLY A 602 49.90 -21.06 -12.65
C GLY A 602 51.08 -21.94 -13.06
N MET A 603 50.98 -23.27 -12.89
CA MET A 603 51.95 -24.17 -13.53
C MET A 603 51.63 -24.27 -15.02
N GLY A 604 52.52 -23.72 -15.86
CA GLY A 604 52.46 -23.87 -17.32
C GLY A 604 51.68 -22.76 -18.04
N GLY A 605 52.23 -21.54 -18.07
CA GLY A 605 51.79 -20.49 -18.99
C GLY A 605 51.90 -19.08 -18.42
N VAL A 606 52.39 -18.13 -19.23
CA VAL A 606 52.36 -16.70 -18.90
C VAL A 606 50.96 -16.17 -19.18
N ILE A 607 50.08 -16.25 -18.17
CA ILE A 607 48.79 -15.57 -18.20
C ILE A 607 49.07 -14.07 -18.04
N ARG A 608 48.86 -13.28 -19.10
CA ARG A 608 48.69 -11.84 -18.96
C ARG A 608 47.40 -11.61 -18.18
N THR A 609 47.46 -10.88 -17.08
CA THR A 609 46.26 -10.29 -16.47
C THR A 609 45.86 -9.10 -17.32
N ASP A 610 44.62 -9.06 -17.81
CA ASP A 610 44.14 -8.06 -18.77
C ASP A 610 43.94 -6.65 -18.18
N GLY A 611 44.56 -6.34 -17.03
CA GLY A 611 44.37 -5.09 -16.28
C GLY A 611 42.96 -4.90 -15.72
N THR A 612 42.10 -5.92 -15.75
CA THR A 612 40.71 -5.86 -15.30
C THR A 612 40.37 -6.92 -14.26
N HIS A 613 39.48 -6.59 -13.33
CA HIS A 613 38.92 -7.53 -12.35
C HIS A 613 37.39 -7.35 -12.29
N PRO A 614 36.59 -8.42 -12.30
CA PRO A 614 35.14 -8.30 -12.14
C PRO A 614 34.78 -7.95 -10.69
N ILE A 615 33.85 -7.02 -10.50
CA ILE A 615 33.16 -6.76 -9.22
C ILE A 615 31.70 -7.15 -9.39
N ARG A 616 31.21 -8.05 -8.54
CA ARG A 616 29.84 -8.57 -8.56
C ARG A 616 28.99 -7.80 -7.55
N LEU A 617 28.35 -6.71 -7.99
CA LEU A 617 27.48 -5.88 -7.16
C LEU A 617 26.18 -6.60 -6.85
N LEU A 618 25.64 -6.36 -5.65
CA LEU A 618 24.34 -6.84 -5.20
C LEU A 618 23.34 -5.70 -5.30
N ILE A 619 22.35 -5.83 -6.18
CA ILE A 619 21.35 -4.80 -6.49
C ILE A 619 19.95 -5.37 -6.28
N SER A 620 19.04 -4.59 -5.68
CA SER A 620 17.63 -4.97 -5.54
C SER A 620 16.99 -5.32 -6.90
N HIS A 621 16.20 -6.39 -6.96
CA HIS A 621 15.42 -6.73 -8.16
C HIS A 621 14.64 -5.53 -8.69
N ASN A 622 14.02 -4.77 -7.79
CA ASN A 622 13.14 -3.65 -8.12
C ASN A 622 13.90 -2.46 -8.74
N GLN A 623 15.17 -2.28 -8.37
CA GLN A 623 16.06 -1.23 -8.90
C GLN A 623 16.85 -1.68 -10.14
N MET A 624 16.73 -2.94 -10.57
CA MET A 624 17.41 -3.41 -11.79
C MET A 624 16.94 -2.65 -13.05
N GLY A 625 15.71 -2.12 -13.04
CA GLY A 625 15.13 -1.35 -14.14
C GLY A 625 15.88 -0.04 -14.43
N THR A 626 16.30 0.71 -13.40
CA THR A 626 17.02 1.99 -13.56
C THR A 626 18.44 1.79 -14.11
N ILE A 627 19.15 0.73 -13.69
CA ILE A 627 20.50 0.41 -14.21
C ILE A 627 20.44 -0.08 -15.68
N ILE A 628 19.50 -0.98 -16.02
CA ILE A 628 19.40 -1.52 -17.38
C ILE A 628 18.85 -0.48 -18.36
N GLY A 629 17.80 0.24 -17.96
CA GLY A 629 17.06 1.16 -18.82
C GLY A 629 16.24 0.46 -19.91
N ARG A 630 15.44 1.23 -20.65
CA ARG A 630 14.63 0.69 -21.77
C ARG A 630 15.55 0.03 -22.80
N GLN A 631 15.24 -1.21 -23.19
CA GLN A 631 16.01 -2.02 -24.15
C GLN A 631 17.51 -2.21 -23.82
N GLY A 632 17.96 -1.94 -22.59
CA GLY A 632 19.38 -1.99 -22.22
C GLY A 632 20.19 -0.73 -22.54
N LEU A 633 19.53 0.38 -22.89
CA LEU A 633 20.22 1.62 -23.29
C LEU A 633 21.05 2.25 -22.16
N LYS A 634 20.58 2.23 -20.89
CA LYS A 634 21.31 2.85 -19.78
C LYS A 634 22.52 2.02 -19.37
N ILE A 635 22.40 0.69 -19.29
CA ILE A 635 23.56 -0.19 -19.04
C ILE A 635 24.57 -0.14 -20.20
N LYS A 636 24.14 0.13 -21.44
CA LYS A 636 25.08 0.42 -22.54
C LYS A 636 25.76 1.78 -22.35
N GLN A 637 25.02 2.86 -22.08
CA GLN A 637 25.57 4.20 -21.81
C GLN A 637 26.64 4.18 -20.71
N ILE A 638 26.40 3.46 -19.61
CA ILE A 638 27.36 3.34 -18.50
C ILE A 638 28.63 2.61 -18.96
N GLN A 639 28.52 1.53 -19.74
CA GLN A 639 29.68 0.83 -20.31
C GLN A 639 30.48 1.73 -21.26
N ASP A 640 29.81 2.39 -22.21
CA ASP A 640 30.42 3.29 -23.20
C ASP A 640 31.16 4.47 -22.52
N ALA A 641 30.60 5.04 -21.44
CA ALA A 641 31.18 6.18 -20.72
C ALA A 641 32.31 5.81 -19.72
N SER A 642 32.28 4.60 -19.17
CA SER A 642 33.26 4.13 -18.17
C SER A 642 34.37 3.25 -18.74
N GLY A 643 34.19 2.68 -19.95
CA GLY A 643 35.11 1.74 -20.56
C GLY A 643 35.12 0.35 -19.91
N VAL A 644 34.09 0.01 -19.12
CA VAL A 644 33.93 -1.31 -18.49
C VAL A 644 32.91 -2.16 -19.25
N ARG A 645 32.95 -3.47 -19.03
CA ARG A 645 31.88 -4.41 -19.40
C ARG A 645 30.93 -4.59 -18.22
N MET A 646 29.62 -4.61 -18.47
CA MET A 646 28.60 -4.84 -17.46
C MET A 646 27.65 -5.98 -17.85
N VAL A 647 27.33 -6.87 -16.91
CA VAL A 647 26.40 -7.98 -17.10
C VAL A 647 25.47 -8.10 -15.91
N ALA A 648 24.18 -7.79 -16.11
CA ALA A 648 23.13 -8.00 -15.12
C ALA A 648 22.57 -9.43 -15.19
N GLN A 649 22.69 -10.20 -14.11
CA GLN A 649 22.14 -11.56 -14.02
C GLN A 649 20.61 -11.53 -13.94
N LYS A 650 19.94 -12.53 -14.54
CA LYS A 650 18.47 -12.61 -14.62
C LYS A 650 17.83 -13.14 -13.32
N GLU A 651 18.49 -14.08 -12.67
CA GLU A 651 18.00 -14.77 -11.48
C GLU A 651 18.34 -14.00 -10.20
N MET A 652 17.48 -14.12 -9.18
CA MET A 652 17.73 -13.60 -7.83
C MET A 652 18.59 -14.59 -7.05
N LEU A 653 19.37 -14.08 -6.08
CA LEU A 653 20.19 -14.95 -5.24
C LEU A 653 19.32 -15.77 -4.27
N PRO A 654 19.75 -16.99 -3.87
CA PRO A 654 19.00 -17.81 -2.94
C PRO A 654 18.72 -17.06 -1.62
N GLN A 655 17.48 -17.16 -1.14
CA GLN A 655 17.01 -16.52 0.10
C GLN A 655 17.16 -14.98 0.10
N SER A 656 17.13 -14.35 -1.08
CA SER A 656 17.33 -12.92 -1.27
C SER A 656 16.49 -12.37 -2.43
N THR A 657 16.20 -11.07 -2.42
CA THR A 657 15.64 -10.33 -3.58
C THR A 657 16.70 -9.47 -4.29
N GLU A 658 17.98 -9.65 -3.97
CA GLU A 658 19.09 -9.07 -4.72
C GLU A 658 19.46 -9.93 -5.94
N ARG A 659 19.99 -9.26 -6.96
CA ARG A 659 20.51 -9.81 -8.22
C ARG A 659 21.92 -9.28 -8.44
N ILE A 660 22.76 -10.08 -9.10
CA ILE A 660 24.15 -9.66 -9.39
C ILE A 660 24.20 -8.75 -10.62
N VAL A 661 24.88 -7.61 -10.49
CA VAL A 661 25.42 -6.85 -11.63
C VAL A 661 26.93 -6.99 -11.60
N GLU A 662 27.48 -7.72 -12.57
CA GLU A 662 28.93 -7.87 -12.73
C GLU A 662 29.49 -6.71 -13.53
N VAL A 663 30.53 -6.06 -13.01
CA VAL A 663 31.20 -4.89 -13.59
C VAL A 663 32.69 -5.23 -13.74
N GLN A 664 33.17 -5.38 -14.96
CA GLN A 664 34.55 -5.78 -15.27
C GLN A 664 35.26 -4.67 -16.07
N GLY A 665 36.30 -4.08 -15.49
CA GLY A 665 37.10 -3.06 -16.15
C GLY A 665 38.38 -2.75 -15.38
N SER A 666 39.09 -1.69 -15.81
CA SER A 666 40.22 -1.15 -15.05
C SER A 666 39.73 -0.44 -13.78
N PRO A 667 40.57 -0.22 -12.74
CA PRO A 667 40.14 0.42 -11.50
C PRO A 667 39.43 1.77 -11.67
N GLY A 668 39.99 2.65 -12.52
CA GLY A 668 39.38 3.96 -12.82
C GLY A 668 38.15 3.89 -13.73
N GLY A 669 37.96 2.80 -14.49
CA GLY A 669 36.72 2.52 -15.19
C GLY A 669 35.63 2.05 -14.22
N ILE A 670 35.98 1.16 -13.29
CA ILE A 670 35.09 0.66 -12.23
C ILE A 670 34.61 1.82 -11.34
N GLU A 671 35.50 2.73 -10.93
CA GLU A 671 35.14 3.94 -10.18
C GLU A 671 34.06 4.78 -10.91
N LYS A 672 34.23 5.05 -12.21
CA LYS A 672 33.23 5.73 -13.05
C LYS A 672 31.92 4.95 -13.19
N ALA A 673 31.99 3.62 -13.34
CA ALA A 673 30.80 2.79 -13.44
C ALA A 673 30.00 2.78 -12.14
N ILE A 674 30.67 2.74 -10.99
CA ILE A 674 30.03 2.79 -9.66
C ILE A 674 29.40 4.15 -9.39
N TRP A 675 30.02 5.25 -9.85
CA TRP A 675 29.44 6.60 -9.83
C TRP A 675 28.09 6.64 -10.57
N GLU A 676 28.06 6.23 -11.84
CA GLU A 676 26.83 6.25 -12.65
C GLU A 676 25.76 5.23 -12.20
N ILE A 677 26.17 4.05 -11.72
CA ILE A 677 25.25 3.09 -11.08
C ILE A 677 24.65 3.69 -9.82
N GLY A 678 25.45 4.38 -9.01
CA GLY A 678 25.00 4.99 -7.77
C GLY A 678 24.01 6.14 -7.99
N LYS A 679 24.18 6.97 -9.04
CA LYS A 679 23.15 7.94 -9.46
C LYS A 679 21.80 7.26 -9.71
N CYS A 680 21.78 6.24 -10.59
CA CYS A 680 20.59 5.42 -10.85
C CYS A 680 19.92 4.88 -9.56
N LEU A 681 20.72 4.43 -8.58
CA LEU A 681 20.23 3.90 -7.30
C LEU A 681 19.75 4.98 -6.31
N ILE A 682 20.27 6.20 -6.41
CA ILE A 682 19.87 7.36 -5.59
C ILE A 682 18.55 7.95 -6.11
N ASP A 683 18.41 8.04 -7.43
CA ASP A 683 17.20 8.56 -8.09
C ASP A 683 16.00 7.61 -7.94
N ASP A 684 16.24 6.30 -7.96
CA ASP A 684 15.22 5.25 -7.78
C ASP A 684 15.36 4.56 -6.40
N SER A 685 15.84 5.31 -5.40
CA SER A 685 16.15 4.80 -4.05
C SER A 685 14.95 4.23 -3.31
N GLU A 686 13.76 4.77 -3.55
CA GLU A 686 12.51 4.27 -2.96
C GLU A 686 12.18 2.83 -3.37
N ARG A 687 12.57 2.39 -4.58
CA ARG A 687 12.42 0.99 -4.99
C ARG A 687 13.36 0.02 -4.27
N GLY A 688 14.37 0.54 -3.56
CA GLY A 688 15.26 -0.25 -2.71
C GLY A 688 14.61 -0.72 -1.40
N TYR A 689 13.51 -0.10 -0.97
CA TYR A 689 12.82 -0.48 0.27
C TYR A 689 12.24 -1.91 0.17
N GLY A 690 12.35 -2.67 1.26
CA GLY A 690 11.92 -4.08 1.32
C GLY A 690 12.88 -5.10 0.69
N THR A 691 14.09 -4.69 0.26
CA THR A 691 15.07 -5.63 -0.32
C THR A 691 15.61 -6.62 0.73
N VAL A 692 15.42 -7.92 0.47
CA VAL A 692 15.94 -9.01 1.32
C VAL A 692 17.40 -9.23 0.97
N LEU A 693 18.29 -8.71 1.82
CA LEU A 693 19.74 -8.74 1.61
C LEU A 693 20.31 -10.17 1.62
N TYR A 694 21.06 -10.53 0.58
CA TYR A 694 21.79 -11.79 0.49
C TYR A 694 22.80 -11.93 1.63
N ASN A 695 22.81 -13.10 2.26
CA ASN A 695 23.75 -13.48 3.31
C ASN A 695 24.31 -14.88 2.98
N PRO A 696 25.64 -15.08 2.92
CA PRO A 696 26.22 -16.38 2.55
C PRO A 696 25.88 -17.46 3.60
N ALA A 697 25.14 -18.49 3.18
CA ALA A 697 24.67 -19.59 4.04
C ALA A 697 24.99 -20.96 3.44
N VAL A 698 25.19 -21.97 4.30
CA VAL A 698 25.55 -23.33 3.88
C VAL A 698 24.34 -24.01 3.22
N ARG A 699 24.46 -24.34 1.92
CA ARG A 699 23.49 -25.22 1.24
C ARG A 699 23.62 -26.65 1.77
N VAL A 700 22.63 -27.12 2.52
CA VAL A 700 22.46 -28.55 2.83
C VAL A 700 21.84 -29.23 1.61
N GLN A 701 22.67 -29.90 0.80
CA GLN A 701 22.18 -30.79 -0.26
C GLN A 701 21.99 -32.21 0.30
N PRO A 702 20.79 -32.80 0.25
CA PRO A 702 20.63 -34.23 0.45
C PRO A 702 21.19 -34.99 -0.77
N GLY A 703 21.91 -36.09 -0.54
CA GLY A 703 22.28 -37.04 -1.60
C GLY A 703 23.77 -37.18 -1.98
N ALA A 704 24.72 -36.67 -1.18
CA ALA A 704 26.17 -36.84 -1.43
C ALA A 704 26.95 -37.34 -0.20
N GLY A 705 26.65 -38.55 0.28
CA GLY A 705 27.43 -39.22 1.33
C GLY A 705 28.76 -39.77 0.78
N PRO A 706 29.88 -39.70 1.54
CA PRO A 706 31.13 -40.34 1.13
C PRO A 706 30.99 -41.86 1.13
N VAL A 707 31.49 -42.55 0.09
CA VAL A 707 31.41 -44.01 -0.03
C VAL A 707 32.51 -44.67 0.82
N PRO A 708 32.17 -45.48 1.86
CA PRO A 708 33.15 -46.28 2.59
C PRO A 708 33.26 -47.68 1.98
N LEU A 709 34.48 -48.18 1.77
CA LEU A 709 34.69 -49.61 1.52
C LEU A 709 34.61 -50.36 2.86
N SER A 710 33.73 -51.36 2.97
CA SER A 710 33.83 -52.40 4.00
C SER A 710 33.23 -53.73 3.54
N ASN A 711 33.95 -54.82 3.81
CA ASN A 711 33.52 -56.18 3.48
C ASN A 711 32.47 -56.70 4.48
N GLY A 712 31.47 -57.41 3.96
CA GLY A 712 31.23 -58.81 4.33
C GLY A 712 30.54 -59.16 5.67
N GLY A 713 29.28 -59.58 5.56
CA GLY A 713 28.75 -60.74 6.30
C GLY A 713 27.91 -60.49 7.56
N GLY A 714 26.80 -61.22 7.68
CA GLY A 714 25.96 -61.28 8.88
C GLY A 714 24.47 -61.48 8.55
N ALA A 715 23.85 -62.53 9.09
CA ALA A 715 22.42 -62.86 8.88
C ALA A 715 21.57 -62.57 10.15
N PRO A 716 20.23 -62.44 10.03
CA PRO A 716 19.38 -61.82 11.08
C PRO A 716 18.57 -62.82 11.93
N SER A 717 17.90 -62.33 12.99
CA SER A 717 16.71 -63.00 13.56
C SER A 717 15.80 -62.09 14.41
N GLY A 718 14.50 -62.08 14.07
CA GLY A 718 13.37 -62.38 14.97
C GLY A 718 12.99 -61.47 16.16
N GLY A 719 11.72 -61.07 16.22
CA GLY A 719 11.09 -60.51 17.44
C GLY A 719 9.70 -59.90 17.21
N MET A 720 8.62 -60.68 17.36
CA MET A 720 7.22 -60.27 17.13
C MET A 720 6.41 -60.26 18.43
N GLY A 721 5.49 -59.29 18.64
CA GLY A 721 4.28 -59.56 19.44
C GLY A 721 3.61 -58.40 20.19
N GLY A 722 2.27 -58.29 20.03
CA GLY A 722 1.36 -58.04 21.15
C GLY A 722 0.86 -56.61 21.43
N ARG A 723 -0.40 -56.31 21.04
CA ARG A 723 -1.25 -55.26 21.64
C ARG A 723 -2.28 -55.88 22.58
N SER A 724 -2.71 -55.17 23.62
CA SER A 724 -4.11 -55.14 24.08
C SER A 724 -4.42 -53.87 24.91
N TYR A 725 -5.68 -53.69 25.34
CA TYR A 725 -6.29 -52.38 25.67
C TYR A 725 -6.94 -52.28 27.07
N ASN A 726 -7.15 -51.02 27.53
CA ASN A 726 -8.18 -50.55 28.51
C ASN A 726 -8.03 -50.99 29.99
N ARG A 727 -8.33 -50.23 31.06
CA ARG A 727 -9.32 -49.16 31.30
C ARG A 727 -9.23 -48.59 32.76
N THR A 728 -9.51 -47.29 32.93
CA THR A 728 -10.20 -46.63 34.09
C THR A 728 -9.81 -46.85 35.57
N GLY A 729 -9.53 -45.73 36.25
CA GLY A 729 -9.73 -45.51 37.70
C GLY A 729 -9.81 -44.00 38.00
N HIS A 730 -10.73 -43.56 38.86
CA HIS A 730 -10.87 -42.16 39.33
C HIS A 730 -10.49 -42.06 40.82
N GLY A 731 -9.93 -40.92 41.22
CA GLY A 731 -9.68 -40.57 42.62
C GLY A 731 -8.77 -39.35 42.72
N ALA A 732 -9.05 -38.43 43.65
CA ALA A 732 -8.23 -37.26 43.96
C ALA A 732 -7.80 -37.32 45.43
N ASP A 733 -6.65 -36.74 45.81
CA ASP A 733 -6.64 -35.43 46.51
C ASP A 733 -5.25 -34.94 46.98
N PHE A 734 -5.18 -33.61 47.20
CA PHE A 734 -4.27 -32.79 48.01
C PHE A 734 -2.73 -32.99 48.12
N SER A 735 -2.05 -31.90 47.70
CA SER A 735 -1.05 -31.11 48.49
C SER A 735 0.49 -31.32 48.38
N ASP A 736 1.16 -30.17 48.52
CA ASP A 736 2.55 -29.86 48.90
C ASP A 736 3.79 -30.16 48.03
N SER A 737 4.23 -29.07 47.36
CA SER A 737 5.58 -28.47 47.39
C SER A 737 6.80 -29.18 46.75
N PRO A 738 7.65 -28.46 46.00
CA PRO A 738 8.74 -29.05 45.22
C PRO A 738 10.05 -29.23 46.01
N PRO A 739 10.76 -30.36 45.87
CA PRO A 739 12.16 -30.47 46.26
C PRO A 739 13.05 -29.80 45.21
N ALA A 740 13.75 -28.73 45.58
CA ALA A 740 14.93 -28.30 44.85
C ALA A 740 16.16 -29.08 45.34
N PHE A 741 17.03 -29.55 44.44
CA PHE A 741 18.48 -29.33 44.57
C PHE A 741 19.31 -29.79 43.35
N SER A 742 20.44 -29.11 43.18
CA SER A 742 21.73 -29.57 42.62
C SER A 742 21.79 -30.27 41.26
N ARG A 743 22.28 -29.48 40.30
CA ARG A 743 23.20 -29.85 39.21
C ARG A 743 23.92 -31.21 39.39
N ARG A 744 23.89 -32.06 38.36
CA ARG A 744 25.03 -32.93 38.01
C ARG A 744 25.64 -32.47 36.68
N SER A 745 26.96 -32.55 36.61
CA SER A 745 27.74 -32.47 35.37
C SER A 745 28.27 -33.87 35.08
N GLY A 746 28.42 -34.23 33.80
CA GLY A 746 28.89 -35.55 33.39
C GLY A 746 28.24 -36.02 32.11
N SER A 747 29.08 -36.32 31.13
CA SER A 747 28.77 -36.91 29.84
C SER A 747 27.84 -38.12 29.89
N ASP A 748 26.73 -38.04 29.16
CA ASP A 748 26.05 -39.23 28.62
C ASP A 748 25.41 -38.87 27.26
N ALA A 749 26.06 -39.29 26.17
CA ALA A 749 25.76 -38.84 24.81
C ALA A 749 25.81 -39.98 23.76
N ALA A 750 25.80 -41.24 24.22
CA ALA A 750 25.99 -42.43 23.39
C ALA A 750 24.72 -43.31 23.24
N SER A 751 23.59 -42.87 23.78
CA SER A 751 22.38 -43.70 23.98
C SER A 751 21.07 -43.03 23.51
N ARG A 752 21.16 -42.00 22.67
CA ARG A 752 19.99 -41.38 22.02
C ARG A 752 19.70 -42.06 20.67
N PRO A 753 18.45 -42.42 20.35
CA PRO A 753 18.10 -42.78 18.98
C PRO A 753 18.34 -41.58 18.04
N PRO A 754 18.59 -41.82 16.75
CA PRO A 754 18.71 -40.73 15.78
C PRO A 754 17.43 -39.86 15.78
N PRO A 755 17.55 -38.54 15.54
CA PRO A 755 16.37 -37.69 15.41
C PRO A 755 15.50 -38.19 14.25
N PRO A 756 14.16 -38.09 14.34
CA PRO A 756 13.28 -38.46 13.25
C PRO A 756 13.61 -37.63 12.02
N THR A 757 13.78 -38.28 10.87
CA THR A 757 14.04 -37.63 9.58
C THR A 757 12.76 -37.24 8.85
N HIS A 758 11.58 -37.64 9.36
CA HIS A 758 10.27 -37.34 8.80
C HIS A 758 9.30 -36.84 9.89
N THR A 759 8.36 -35.98 9.51
CA THR A 759 7.19 -35.64 10.34
C THR A 759 6.24 -36.84 10.44
N GLU A 760 5.20 -36.75 11.29
CA GLU A 760 4.14 -37.78 11.35
C GLU A 760 3.38 -37.91 10.01
N ASP A 761 3.39 -36.85 9.19
CA ASP A 761 2.84 -36.81 7.82
C ASP A 761 3.84 -37.28 6.73
N GLY A 762 5.08 -37.63 7.10
CA GLY A 762 6.11 -38.15 6.19
C GLY A 762 7.03 -37.10 5.55
N GLU A 763 6.84 -35.80 5.79
CA GLU A 763 7.67 -34.75 5.20
C GLU A 763 9.11 -34.76 5.74
N GLU A 764 10.11 -34.62 4.87
CA GLU A 764 11.53 -34.63 5.24
C GLU A 764 11.88 -33.46 6.19
N MET A 765 12.42 -33.78 7.36
CA MET A 765 12.71 -32.81 8.42
C MET A 765 14.05 -32.10 8.20
N GLN A 766 13.97 -30.85 7.77
CA GLN A 766 15.12 -29.96 7.66
C GLN A 766 15.43 -29.30 9.01
N THR A 767 16.70 -28.90 9.22
CA THR A 767 17.12 -28.07 10.35
C THR A 767 17.84 -26.82 9.85
N GLN A 768 17.41 -25.67 10.33
CA GLN A 768 17.96 -24.35 10.01
C GLN A 768 18.46 -23.67 11.29
N ASN A 769 19.56 -22.92 11.21
CA ASN A 769 20.10 -22.15 12.33
C ASN A 769 20.13 -20.67 11.97
N ILE A 770 19.69 -19.81 12.89
CA ILE A 770 19.85 -18.35 12.80
C ILE A 770 20.45 -17.81 14.10
N SER A 771 21.16 -16.68 14.03
CA SER A 771 21.79 -16.03 15.18
C SER A 771 21.12 -14.68 15.46
N ILE A 772 20.83 -14.43 16.74
CA ILE A 772 20.01 -13.28 17.17
C ILE A 772 20.70 -12.58 18.36
N PRO A 773 20.94 -11.26 18.32
CA PRO A 773 21.49 -10.49 19.44
C PRO A 773 20.75 -10.71 20.77
N SER A 774 21.50 -10.95 21.85
CA SER A 774 20.96 -11.39 23.15
C SER A 774 19.92 -10.44 23.76
N ASP A 775 20.04 -9.14 23.48
CA ASP A 775 19.15 -8.07 23.94
C ASP A 775 17.79 -8.05 23.19
N MET A 776 17.71 -8.68 22.02
CA MET A 776 16.48 -8.87 21.27
C MET A 776 15.84 -10.26 21.52
N VAL A 777 16.62 -11.26 21.95
CA VAL A 777 16.05 -12.59 22.30
C VAL A 777 14.94 -12.52 23.35
N GLY A 778 14.95 -11.50 24.22
CA GLY A 778 13.88 -11.25 25.18
C GLY A 778 12.50 -10.99 24.56
N CYS A 779 12.42 -10.24 23.45
CA CYS A 779 11.12 -9.95 22.81
C CYS A 779 10.53 -11.18 22.11
N ILE A 780 11.40 -12.01 21.52
CA ILE A 780 11.02 -13.25 20.82
C ILE A 780 10.53 -14.33 21.81
N ILE A 781 11.21 -14.48 22.94
CA ILE A 781 10.78 -15.43 23.98
C ILE A 781 9.44 -14.97 24.59
N GLY A 782 9.31 -13.67 24.87
CA GLY A 782 8.14 -13.09 25.53
C GLY A 782 8.07 -13.42 27.03
N ARG A 783 7.17 -12.75 27.76
CA ARG A 783 7.00 -12.97 29.21
C ARG A 783 6.57 -14.42 29.47
N GLY A 784 7.34 -15.14 30.30
CA GLY A 784 7.11 -16.55 30.60
C GLY A 784 7.34 -17.52 29.43
N GLY A 785 7.91 -17.07 28.30
CA GLY A 785 8.06 -17.91 27.12
C GLY A 785 6.80 -18.06 26.26
N SER A 786 5.78 -17.22 26.47
CA SER A 786 4.52 -17.26 25.73
C SER A 786 4.72 -17.15 24.22
N LYS A 787 5.48 -16.15 23.78
CA LYS A 787 5.60 -15.77 22.36
C LYS A 787 6.39 -16.79 21.56
N ILE A 788 7.49 -17.33 22.10
CA ILE A 788 8.19 -18.46 21.44
C ILE A 788 7.34 -19.75 21.42
N SER A 789 6.45 -19.94 22.41
CA SER A 789 5.54 -21.09 22.42
C SER A 789 4.42 -20.96 21.39
N GLU A 790 3.92 -19.74 21.18
CA GLU A 790 3.02 -19.40 20.07
C GLU A 790 3.70 -19.58 18.71
N ILE A 791 4.91 -19.05 18.50
CA ILE A 791 5.65 -19.20 17.25
C ILE A 791 5.86 -20.69 16.92
N ARG A 792 6.26 -21.53 17.90
CA ARG A 792 6.35 -22.99 17.72
C ARG A 792 5.01 -23.61 17.32
N LYS A 793 3.91 -23.24 17.98
CA LYS A 793 2.56 -23.77 17.69
C LYS A 793 2.06 -23.36 16.31
N THR A 794 2.29 -22.12 15.90
CA THR A 794 1.78 -21.56 14.64
C THR A 794 2.62 -21.99 13.43
N SER A 795 3.92 -22.24 13.61
CA SER A 795 4.82 -22.80 12.59
C SER A 795 4.80 -24.32 12.50
N ASN A 796 4.38 -25.01 13.56
CA ASN A 796 4.61 -26.44 13.79
C ASN A 796 6.10 -26.87 13.81
N ALA A 797 7.02 -25.91 13.97
CA ALA A 797 8.46 -26.17 14.00
C ALA A 797 9.02 -26.23 15.44
N ARG A 798 9.97 -27.14 15.64
CA ARG A 798 10.69 -27.32 16.90
C ARG A 798 11.82 -26.31 17.02
N ILE A 799 11.54 -25.16 17.62
CA ILE A 799 12.54 -24.10 17.84
C ILE A 799 13.25 -24.29 19.19
N SER A 800 14.57 -24.48 19.16
CA SER A 800 15.49 -24.49 20.31
C SER A 800 16.29 -23.19 20.37
N ILE A 801 16.68 -22.74 21.57
CA ILE A 801 17.43 -21.49 21.77
C ILE A 801 18.63 -21.77 22.67
N ALA A 802 19.83 -21.35 22.24
CA ALA A 802 21.06 -21.45 23.03
C ALA A 802 20.92 -20.71 24.37
N LYS A 803 21.36 -21.33 25.47
CA LYS A 803 21.25 -20.75 26.84
C LYS A 803 22.21 -19.59 27.10
N ALA A 804 23.34 -19.56 26.40
CA ALA A 804 24.34 -18.50 26.41
C ALA A 804 24.56 -18.01 24.96
N PRO A 805 25.22 -16.85 24.75
CA PRO A 805 25.75 -16.47 23.45
C PRO A 805 26.63 -17.58 22.85
N HIS A 806 26.66 -17.65 21.53
CA HIS A 806 27.48 -18.60 20.78
C HIS A 806 28.79 -18.00 20.24
N ASP A 807 28.93 -16.67 20.30
CA ASP A 807 30.14 -15.94 19.93
C ASP A 807 30.34 -14.66 20.77
N ASP A 808 31.52 -14.07 20.66
CA ASP A 808 31.93 -12.89 21.42
C ASP A 808 31.17 -11.60 21.02
N THR A 809 30.43 -11.63 19.90
CA THR A 809 29.51 -10.56 19.51
C THR A 809 28.17 -10.60 20.26
N GLY A 810 27.97 -11.56 21.17
CA GLY A 810 26.80 -11.60 22.05
C GLY A 810 25.52 -12.14 21.39
N GLU A 811 25.63 -12.77 20.22
CA GLU A 811 24.51 -13.39 19.53
C GLU A 811 24.20 -14.78 20.10
N ARG A 812 22.91 -15.15 20.18
CA ARG A 812 22.44 -16.47 20.60
C ARG A 812 21.85 -17.20 19.40
N MET A 813 22.28 -18.45 19.22
CA MET A 813 21.77 -19.31 18.15
C MET A 813 20.35 -19.82 18.47
N PHE A 814 19.49 -19.77 17.46
CA PHE A 814 18.19 -20.42 17.39
C PHE A 814 18.30 -21.56 16.37
N THR A 815 17.92 -22.77 16.77
CA THR A 815 17.85 -23.96 15.91
C THR A 815 16.39 -24.28 15.65
N ILE A 816 15.97 -24.27 14.39
CA ILE A 816 14.61 -24.52 13.94
C ILE A 816 14.61 -25.88 13.22
N THR A 817 13.81 -26.83 13.68
CA THR A 817 13.70 -28.17 13.07
C THR A 817 12.24 -28.52 12.75
N GLY A 818 11.97 -28.94 11.52
CA GLY A 818 10.62 -29.14 10.97
C GLY A 818 10.69 -29.41 9.47
N SER A 819 9.56 -29.55 8.78
CA SER A 819 9.55 -29.57 7.31
C SER A 819 9.89 -28.19 6.73
N ALA A 820 10.14 -28.10 5.42
CA ALA A 820 10.54 -26.85 4.76
C ALA A 820 9.55 -25.70 5.03
N SER A 821 8.25 -25.96 4.86
CA SER A 821 7.16 -25.01 5.12
C SER A 821 7.07 -24.61 6.60
N ALA A 822 7.21 -25.57 7.51
CA ALA A 822 7.22 -25.29 8.96
C ALA A 822 8.41 -24.40 9.36
N ASN A 823 9.61 -24.68 8.81
CA ASN A 823 10.81 -23.90 9.08
C ASN A 823 10.72 -22.48 8.49
N GLU A 824 10.24 -22.32 7.26
CA GLU A 824 10.03 -21.02 6.62
C GLU A 824 9.02 -20.17 7.40
N LYS A 825 7.90 -20.76 7.82
CA LYS A 825 6.89 -20.10 8.64
C LYS A 825 7.41 -19.72 10.04
N ALA A 826 8.26 -20.55 10.64
CA ALA A 826 8.96 -20.20 11.88
C ALA A 826 9.94 -19.04 11.67
N LEU A 827 10.71 -19.07 10.59
CA LEU A 827 11.70 -18.05 10.23
C LEU A 827 11.03 -16.68 10.06
N TYR A 828 9.92 -16.62 9.31
CA TYR A 828 9.11 -15.43 9.11
C TYR A 828 8.64 -14.83 10.45
N LEU A 829 7.98 -15.64 11.28
CA LEU A 829 7.45 -15.22 12.58
C LEU A 829 8.55 -14.78 13.57
N LEU A 830 9.77 -15.33 13.46
CA LEU A 830 10.91 -14.89 14.27
C LEU A 830 11.43 -13.51 13.81
N TYR A 831 11.49 -13.25 12.51
CA TYR A 831 11.94 -11.96 11.97
C TYR A 831 10.91 -10.84 12.09
N GLU A 832 9.62 -11.12 11.86
CA GLU A 832 8.53 -10.15 12.10
C GLU A 832 8.60 -9.57 13.52
N ASN A 833 8.87 -10.43 14.50
CA ASN A 833 9.00 -10.04 15.91
C ASN A 833 10.31 -9.33 16.26
N LEU A 834 11.34 -9.44 15.42
CA LEU A 834 12.55 -8.62 15.52
C LEU A 834 12.32 -7.22 14.94
N GLU A 835 11.73 -7.11 13.75
CA GLU A 835 11.48 -5.80 13.13
C GLU A 835 10.46 -4.96 13.92
N ALA A 836 9.44 -5.60 14.50
CA ALA A 836 8.51 -4.93 15.41
C ALA A 836 9.21 -4.34 16.66
N GLU A 837 10.16 -5.05 17.27
CA GLU A 837 10.94 -4.54 18.42
C GLU A 837 11.96 -3.47 18.00
N LYS A 838 12.55 -3.56 16.80
CA LYS A 838 13.42 -2.52 16.24
C LYS A 838 12.66 -1.21 16.00
N MET A 839 11.52 -1.26 15.31
CA MET A 839 10.67 -0.07 15.09
C MET A 839 10.20 0.55 16.41
N ARG A 840 9.84 -0.27 17.40
CA ARG A 840 9.48 0.20 18.75
C ARG A 840 10.66 0.85 19.51
N ARG A 841 11.91 0.54 19.15
CA ARG A 841 13.11 1.18 19.72
C ARG A 841 13.49 2.47 19.00
N SER A 842 13.39 2.54 17.66
CA SER A 842 13.65 3.78 16.92
C SER A 842 12.63 4.86 17.27
N GLN A 843 11.34 4.51 17.35
CA GLN A 843 10.24 5.39 17.80
C GLN A 843 10.31 5.80 19.29
N ALA A 844 11.35 5.37 20.01
CA ALA A 844 11.63 5.74 21.40
C ALA A 844 13.00 6.43 21.56
N GLN A 845 13.63 6.81 20.44
CA GLN A 845 14.87 7.62 20.37
C GLN A 845 14.67 8.94 19.60
N GLU A 846 13.47 9.16 19.07
CA GLU A 846 12.94 10.44 18.56
C GLU A 846 12.04 11.10 19.62
#